data_AF-A0A016SS58-F1
#
_entry.id   AF-A0A016SS58-F1
#
_cell.length_a   1.000
_cell.length_b   1.000
_cell.length_c   1.000
_cell.angle_alpha   90.00
_cell.angle_beta   90.00
_cell.angle_gamma   90.00
#
_symmetry.space_group_name_H-M   'P 1'
#
loop_
_entity.id
_entity.type
_entity.pdbx_description
1 polymer ?
#
loop_
_entity_poly.entity_id
_entity_poly.type
_entity_poly.pdbx_seq_one_letter_code
_entity_poly.pdbx_strand_id
1 'polypeptide(L)'
;MDQPEKHVHHEVNAFQDEEMEGQGAPGGDPGPLPDIRAMSQKRNIRRLDSIVPTAGKEGADIQFNLYKGRGVAVFTSGGDSQGMNSAVRSVVRMGIYLGCKVFFINEGYQGMVDGGDNIVEANWNSVSDIIQKGGTIIGSARCSDFRKREGRLKAAFNLIERGITNLVCIGGDGSLTGANQFRKDWPGLIKELVDSKKITPETAANHPNIQIVGLVGSIDNDFCGTDMTIGTDSALQRITECIDAVVATAQSHQRSFVVEVMGRHCGYLALVAGLASEADFCFIPEWPPPVNWREILCKKLQEMRAEGQRLNIIMVAEGAIDRDGTPISADLVKDVIAKTLNYDTRCFRRLAEIHEKPTASASCWRTCLTVTVLGHVQRGGAPSAFDRLLGCRMGAEAVLALMEMNEESEPCVISIDGNQMVRVPLMQCVERTQAVQKAMNEKDWELAVKLRGRSFQRNLETYKLLTKLRTVEKDNLSGGQSFNVAVMNVGAPAGGMNAAVRSFVRMALYHHCTVYGIEDSFEGLANGAFKVEPSVSFISASSCTKHYCSQKFQWGDVTNWVMHGGSFLGTQKQLPNEKNVPLIAEQLRKHNIQALLLVGGFEVGFSEGSTPALRCTMERCMKNRVLSVGVFAVAEGIC
;
A
#
# COMPACT_ATOMS: atom_id res chain seq x y z
N MET A 1 61.15 37.22 28.15
CA MET A 1 60.95 36.30 29.28
C MET A 1 59.64 35.55 29.03
N ASP A 2 59.71 34.24 29.16
CA ASP A 2 58.63 33.26 29.39
C ASP A 2 57.47 33.08 28.39
N GLN A 3 57.75 32.20 27.42
CA GLN A 3 57.14 30.86 27.25
C GLN A 3 55.73 30.68 26.59
N PRO A 4 55.45 29.50 25.98
CA PRO A 4 54.77 29.45 24.66
C PRO A 4 53.58 28.46 24.57
N GLU A 5 52.97 28.30 23.37
CA GLU A 5 52.99 27.03 22.60
C GLU A 5 52.28 27.08 21.22
N LYS A 6 52.90 26.37 20.25
CA LYS A 6 52.41 25.67 19.03
C LYS A 6 51.15 26.14 18.26
N HIS A 7 51.32 26.33 16.94
CA HIS A 7 50.23 26.26 15.95
C HIS A 7 50.58 25.35 14.75
N VAL A 8 49.52 24.95 14.03
CA VAL A 8 49.43 23.98 12.93
C VAL A 8 49.77 24.63 11.57
N HIS A 9 50.22 23.84 10.59
CA HIS A 9 50.12 24.21 9.16
C HIS A 9 49.56 23.09 8.27
N HIS A 10 48.72 23.50 7.32
CA HIS A 10 48.19 22.71 6.20
C HIS A 10 49.27 22.48 5.12
N GLU A 11 49.06 21.50 4.23
CA GLU A 11 49.07 21.81 2.80
C GLU A 11 48.27 20.83 1.93
N VAL A 12 48.08 21.22 0.66
CA VAL A 12 47.17 20.67 -0.35
C VAL A 12 47.95 19.77 -1.32
N ASN A 13 47.31 18.83 -2.03
CA ASN A 13 47.75 18.48 -3.39
C ASN A 13 46.69 17.81 -4.26
N ALA A 14 46.89 17.88 -5.58
CA ALA A 14 45.96 17.47 -6.62
C ALA A 14 46.55 16.38 -7.55
N PHE A 15 45.66 15.81 -8.36
CA PHE A 15 45.80 14.83 -9.46
C PHE A 15 47.18 14.59 -10.12
N GLN A 16 47.41 13.31 -10.46
CA GLN A 16 48.04 12.88 -11.71
C GLN A 16 47.50 11.50 -12.13
N ASP A 17 47.28 11.31 -13.43
CA ASP A 17 46.79 10.07 -14.08
C ASP A 17 47.97 9.17 -14.51
N GLU A 18 47.73 7.87 -14.77
CA GLU A 18 48.36 7.13 -15.91
C GLU A 18 47.77 5.71 -16.14
N GLU A 19 47.24 5.53 -17.36
CA GLU A 19 47.20 4.38 -18.31
C GLU A 19 47.10 2.89 -17.90
N MET A 20 46.43 2.08 -18.75
CA MET A 20 46.38 0.60 -18.70
C MET A 20 46.74 -0.07 -20.04
N GLU A 21 47.76 -0.95 -19.99
CA GLU A 21 48.03 -2.12 -20.86
C GLU A 21 48.80 -3.17 -20.01
N GLY A 22 48.86 -4.47 -20.32
CA GLY A 22 48.17 -5.19 -21.40
C GLY A 22 48.60 -6.66 -21.51
N GLN A 23 47.63 -7.58 -21.53
CA GLN A 23 47.76 -9.03 -21.85
C GLN A 23 48.57 -9.94 -20.89
N GLY A 24 48.10 -11.19 -20.69
CA GLY A 24 48.93 -12.30 -20.15
C GLY A 24 48.21 -13.27 -19.20
N ALA A 25 48.00 -14.52 -19.65
CA ALA A 25 47.68 -15.70 -18.85
C ALA A 25 48.59 -16.86 -19.33
N PRO A 26 48.72 -18.04 -18.66
CA PRO A 26 47.98 -18.53 -17.49
C PRO A 26 48.85 -19.17 -16.37
N GLY A 27 48.21 -19.60 -15.27
CA GLY A 27 48.77 -20.61 -14.36
C GLY A 27 49.16 -20.11 -12.96
N GLY A 28 48.22 -20.23 -12.01
CA GLY A 28 48.44 -19.96 -10.59
C GLY A 28 47.19 -20.30 -9.80
N ASP A 29 47.36 -20.96 -8.65
CA ASP A 29 46.30 -21.38 -7.73
C ASP A 29 45.37 -20.20 -7.36
N PRO A 30 44.03 -20.32 -7.41
CA PRO A 30 43.13 -19.24 -7.02
C PRO A 30 43.28 -18.95 -5.53
N GLY A 31 44.08 -17.93 -5.21
CA GLY A 31 44.24 -17.41 -3.85
C GLY A 31 42.89 -17.08 -3.20
N PRO A 32 42.82 -17.07 -1.86
CA PRO A 32 41.57 -16.96 -1.14
C PRO A 32 40.77 -15.72 -1.58
N LEU A 33 39.48 -15.93 -1.84
CA LEU A 33 38.54 -14.89 -2.23
C LEU A 33 38.69 -13.65 -1.30
N PRO A 34 38.68 -12.42 -1.85
CA PRO A 34 38.92 -11.22 -1.06
C PRO A 34 37.94 -11.14 0.12
N ASP A 35 38.46 -10.88 1.32
CA ASP A 35 37.66 -10.86 2.54
C ASP A 35 36.55 -9.80 2.43
N ILE A 36 35.31 -10.27 2.31
CA ILE A 36 34.09 -9.48 2.17
C ILE A 36 33.91 -8.49 3.34
N ARG A 37 34.61 -8.69 4.46
CA ARG A 37 34.63 -7.77 5.61
C ARG A 37 35.40 -6.46 5.33
N ALA A 38 36.34 -6.44 4.38
CA ALA A 38 37.15 -5.26 4.08
C ALA A 38 36.37 -4.14 3.35
N MET A 39 35.25 -4.46 2.68
CA MET A 39 34.34 -3.46 2.10
C MET A 39 33.33 -2.88 3.11
N SER A 40 33.54 -3.08 4.41
CA SER A 40 32.67 -2.55 5.46
C SER A 40 33.00 -1.09 5.87
N GLN A 41 33.11 -0.17 4.91
CA GLN A 41 32.90 1.26 5.18
C GLN A 41 31.40 1.64 5.16
N LYS A 42 30.53 0.73 5.64
CA LYS A 42 29.12 1.01 5.96
C LYS A 42 28.99 1.88 7.22
N ARG A 43 29.46 3.13 7.16
CA ARG A 43 29.21 4.12 8.22
C ARG A 43 27.73 4.51 8.22
N ASN A 44 27.13 4.51 9.40
CA ASN A 44 25.78 5.00 9.77
C ASN A 44 24.50 4.29 9.31
N ILE A 45 24.47 3.45 8.27
CA ILE A 45 23.19 2.87 7.76
C ILE A 45 22.41 2.05 8.81
N ARG A 46 23.08 1.34 9.73
CA ARG A 46 22.43 0.46 10.73
C ARG A 46 21.49 1.16 11.72
N ARG A 47 21.51 2.50 11.87
CA ARG A 47 20.64 3.22 12.81
C ARG A 47 19.27 3.64 12.24
N LEU A 48 19.11 3.72 10.93
CA LEU A 48 17.87 4.19 10.28
C LEU A 48 16.84 3.08 10.02
N ASP A 49 17.27 1.82 9.94
CA ASP A 49 16.38 0.67 9.80
C ASP A 49 15.63 0.33 11.11
N SER A 50 16.14 0.76 12.27
CA SER A 50 15.69 0.34 13.60
C SER A 50 14.84 1.39 14.31
N ILE A 51 13.70 1.78 13.71
CA ILE A 51 12.58 2.26 14.54
C ILE A 51 12.14 1.03 15.34
N VAL A 52 12.30 1.08 16.67
CA VAL A 52 11.90 -0.03 17.55
C VAL A 52 10.47 0.25 18.04
N PRO A 53 9.44 -0.44 17.53
CA PRO A 53 8.09 -0.28 18.03
C PRO A 53 7.99 -0.80 19.47
N THR A 54 7.27 -0.07 20.32
CA THR A 54 6.76 -0.59 21.59
C THR A 54 5.37 -1.16 21.35
N ALA A 55 5.08 -2.37 21.82
CA ALA A 55 3.76 -2.98 21.65
C ALA A 55 2.68 -2.14 22.36
N GLY A 56 1.51 -2.00 21.73
CA GLY A 56 0.32 -1.41 22.35
C GLY A 56 -0.33 -2.35 23.37
N LYS A 57 -1.42 -1.89 23.99
CA LYS A 57 -2.20 -2.64 24.98
C LYS A 57 -3.56 -3.10 24.44
N GLU A 58 -3.64 -3.38 23.13
CA GLU A 58 -4.84 -3.93 22.52
C GLU A 58 -5.21 -5.28 23.17
N GLY A 59 -6.46 -5.38 23.65
CA GLY A 59 -6.96 -6.56 24.36
C GLY A 59 -6.59 -6.66 25.85
N ALA A 60 -5.90 -5.68 26.43
CA ALA A 60 -5.62 -5.65 27.87
C ALA A 60 -6.85 -5.21 28.70
N ASP A 61 -7.00 -5.77 29.91
CA ASP A 61 -8.00 -5.32 30.88
C ASP A 61 -7.64 -3.94 31.45
N ILE A 62 -8.53 -2.97 31.24
CA ILE A 62 -8.33 -1.56 31.63
C ILE A 62 -9.33 -1.20 32.72
N GLN A 63 -8.85 -0.67 33.84
CA GLN A 63 -9.71 -0.25 34.95
C GLN A 63 -10.49 1.03 34.62
N PHE A 64 -11.80 1.00 34.86
CA PHE A 64 -12.70 2.14 34.73
C PHE A 64 -12.32 3.28 35.69
N ASN A 65 -12.43 4.54 35.24
CA ASN A 65 -12.16 5.76 36.03
C ASN A 65 -10.74 5.92 36.62
N LEU A 66 -9.74 5.20 36.12
CA LEU A 66 -8.36 5.23 36.65
C LEU A 66 -7.69 6.62 36.64
N TYR A 67 -8.03 7.50 35.69
CA TYR A 67 -7.38 8.79 35.47
C TYR A 67 -8.34 9.98 35.69
N LYS A 68 -9.26 9.82 36.64
CA LYS A 68 -10.35 10.76 36.91
C LYS A 68 -9.89 12.22 36.99
N GLY A 69 -10.46 13.07 36.14
CA GLY A 69 -10.26 14.52 36.15
C GLY A 69 -9.08 15.04 35.31
N ARG A 70 -8.25 14.20 34.68
CA ARG A 70 -7.24 14.66 33.72
C ARG A 70 -7.89 15.25 32.47
N GLY A 71 -7.36 16.36 31.96
CA GLY A 71 -7.80 16.99 30.71
C GLY A 71 -7.10 16.42 29.49
N VAL A 72 -7.88 15.91 28.53
CA VAL A 72 -7.43 15.39 27.23
C VAL A 72 -8.12 16.21 26.13
N ALA A 73 -7.43 16.58 25.06
CA ALA A 73 -8.07 17.15 23.88
C ALA A 73 -7.65 16.44 22.59
N VAL A 74 -8.57 16.40 21.63
CA VAL A 74 -8.36 15.83 20.29
C VAL A 74 -8.61 16.88 19.22
N PHE A 75 -7.74 16.91 18.22
CA PHE A 75 -7.84 17.83 17.09
C PHE A 75 -7.36 17.18 15.79
N THR A 76 -8.03 17.52 14.69
CA THR A 76 -7.60 17.16 13.33
C THR A 76 -6.89 18.33 12.68
N SER A 77 -5.78 18.06 11.98
CA SER A 77 -5.02 19.11 11.29
C SER A 77 -4.33 18.61 10.03
N GLY A 78 -4.40 19.39 8.96
CA GLY A 78 -3.87 19.05 7.64
C GLY A 78 -4.98 18.75 6.64
N GLY A 79 -4.66 18.02 5.58
CA GLY A 79 -5.69 17.47 4.69
C GLY A 79 -6.50 16.40 5.42
N ASP A 80 -7.81 16.37 5.19
CA ASP A 80 -8.68 15.35 5.76
C ASP A 80 -8.46 13.97 5.09
N SER A 81 -8.81 12.93 5.83
CA SER A 81 -8.85 11.55 5.34
C SER A 81 -10.01 10.78 5.98
N GLN A 82 -10.54 9.81 5.25
CA GLN A 82 -11.66 9.00 5.73
C GLN A 82 -11.21 8.16 6.92
N GLY A 83 -11.98 8.15 8.01
CA GLY A 83 -11.65 7.41 9.23
C GLY A 83 -11.13 8.27 10.38
N MET A 84 -10.76 9.54 10.15
CA MET A 84 -10.45 10.50 11.21
C MET A 84 -11.55 10.56 12.28
N ASN A 85 -12.83 10.57 11.86
CA ASN A 85 -13.98 10.53 12.79
C ASN A 85 -14.03 9.29 13.69
N SER A 86 -13.54 8.14 13.21
CA SER A 86 -13.47 6.90 13.99
C SER A 86 -12.41 7.00 15.08
N ALA A 87 -11.26 7.63 14.77
CA ALA A 87 -10.23 7.96 15.74
C ALA A 87 -10.71 9.00 16.78
N VAL A 88 -11.30 10.11 16.34
CA VAL A 88 -11.90 11.13 17.22
C VAL A 88 -12.90 10.51 18.20
N ARG A 89 -13.82 9.67 17.70
CA ARG A 89 -14.79 8.95 18.54
C ARG A 89 -14.11 8.07 19.57
N SER A 90 -13.07 7.32 19.18
CA SER A 90 -12.42 6.37 20.08
C SER A 90 -11.65 7.09 21.19
N VAL A 91 -10.95 8.19 20.85
CA VAL A 91 -10.30 9.07 21.83
C VAL A 91 -11.29 9.60 22.86
N VAL A 92 -12.46 10.09 22.42
CA VAL A 92 -13.51 10.58 23.33
C VAL A 92 -14.06 9.46 24.22
N ARG A 93 -14.42 8.30 23.65
CA ARG A 93 -15.02 7.21 24.44
C ARG A 93 -14.03 6.56 25.40
N MET A 94 -12.78 6.38 25.00
CA MET A 94 -11.73 5.84 25.88
C MET A 94 -11.35 6.85 26.98
N GLY A 95 -11.24 8.14 26.63
CA GLY A 95 -11.00 9.20 27.63
C GLY A 95 -12.10 9.27 28.69
N ILE A 96 -13.37 9.24 28.28
CA ILE A 96 -14.52 9.21 29.20
C ILE A 96 -14.52 7.92 30.05
N TYR A 97 -14.20 6.77 29.46
CA TYR A 97 -14.11 5.49 30.19
C TYR A 97 -13.03 5.51 31.29
N LEU A 98 -11.90 6.18 31.04
CA LEU A 98 -10.83 6.38 32.02
C LEU A 98 -11.13 7.50 33.04
N GLY A 99 -12.27 8.20 32.92
CA GLY A 99 -12.66 9.29 33.81
C GLY A 99 -12.06 10.66 33.46
N CYS A 100 -11.39 10.78 32.31
CA CYS A 100 -10.83 12.04 31.84
C CYS A 100 -11.92 13.00 31.35
N LYS A 101 -11.66 14.31 31.47
CA LYS A 101 -12.41 15.33 30.74
C LYS A 101 -11.85 15.42 29.32
N VAL A 102 -12.67 15.15 28.31
CA VAL A 102 -12.23 15.18 26.92
C VAL A 102 -12.76 16.42 26.21
N PHE A 103 -11.93 17.07 25.40
CA PHE A 103 -12.29 18.26 24.62
C PHE A 103 -12.05 18.04 23.12
N PHE A 104 -12.93 18.59 22.29
CA PHE A 104 -12.62 18.86 20.89
C PHE A 104 -11.89 20.20 20.78
N ILE A 105 -11.00 20.30 19.81
CA ILE A 105 -10.51 21.58 19.30
C ILE A 105 -10.90 21.63 17.83
N ASN A 106 -11.85 22.52 17.53
CA ASN A 106 -12.36 22.71 16.18
C ASN A 106 -11.34 23.44 15.30
N GLU A 107 -11.39 23.21 13.99
CA GLU A 107 -10.49 23.82 13.00
C GLU A 107 -8.98 23.65 13.28
N GLY A 108 -8.63 22.60 14.03
CA GLY A 108 -7.26 22.20 14.32
C GLY A 108 -6.47 23.28 15.09
N TYR A 109 -5.29 23.63 14.58
CA TYR A 109 -4.45 24.66 15.22
C TYR A 109 -5.09 26.05 15.24
N GLN A 110 -6.02 26.36 14.32
CA GLN A 110 -6.65 27.67 14.29
C GLN A 110 -7.57 27.86 15.51
N GLY A 111 -8.50 26.94 15.75
CA GLY A 111 -9.35 26.98 16.94
C GLY A 111 -8.58 26.81 18.25
N MET A 112 -7.40 26.18 18.23
CA MET A 112 -6.50 26.17 19.39
C MET A 112 -5.99 27.58 19.74
N VAL A 113 -5.63 28.38 18.74
CA VAL A 113 -5.17 29.78 18.91
C VAL A 113 -6.33 30.72 19.25
N ASP A 114 -7.49 30.52 18.62
CA ASP A 114 -8.67 31.38 18.80
C ASP A 114 -9.36 31.14 20.14
N GLY A 115 -9.34 29.90 20.64
CA GLY A 115 -9.92 29.54 21.93
C GLY A 115 -11.44 29.69 21.96
N GLY A 116 -11.99 30.01 23.13
CA GLY A 116 -13.44 30.21 23.31
C GLY A 116 -14.25 29.00 22.84
N ASP A 117 -15.28 29.25 22.03
CA ASP A 117 -16.22 28.24 21.51
C ASP A 117 -15.56 27.20 20.57
N ASN A 118 -14.32 27.44 20.11
CA ASN A 118 -13.59 26.44 19.32
C ASN A 118 -13.06 25.27 20.16
N ILE A 119 -12.96 25.43 21.48
CA ILE A 119 -12.65 24.32 22.39
C ILE A 119 -13.95 23.91 23.09
N VAL A 120 -14.38 22.66 22.92
CA VAL A 120 -15.70 22.19 23.38
C VAL A 120 -15.54 20.91 24.20
N GLU A 121 -16.14 20.84 25.39
CA GLU A 121 -16.12 19.60 26.18
C GLU A 121 -16.96 18.51 25.49
N ALA A 122 -16.32 17.40 25.16
CA ALA A 122 -16.93 16.27 24.50
C ALA A 122 -17.65 15.37 25.51
N ASN A 123 -18.82 14.89 25.13
CA ASN A 123 -19.60 13.92 25.89
C ASN A 123 -19.85 12.65 25.07
N TRP A 124 -20.38 11.60 25.69
CA TRP A 124 -20.60 10.31 25.02
C TRP A 124 -21.46 10.41 23.75
N ASN A 125 -22.44 11.32 23.74
CA ASN A 125 -23.38 11.51 22.64
C ASN A 125 -22.81 12.39 21.52
N SER A 126 -21.86 13.28 21.82
CA SER A 126 -21.20 14.15 20.83
C SER A 126 -20.39 13.39 19.77
N VAL A 127 -20.11 12.10 19.99
CA VAL A 127 -19.46 11.18 19.04
C VAL A 127 -20.34 10.00 18.61
N SER A 128 -21.67 10.14 18.71
CA SER A 128 -22.62 9.20 18.14
C SER A 128 -22.75 9.41 16.62
N ASP A 129 -22.90 8.32 15.87
CA ASP A 129 -23.10 8.31 14.41
C ASP A 129 -22.06 9.08 13.57
N ILE A 130 -20.80 9.09 14.01
CA ILE A 130 -19.67 9.69 13.26
C ILE A 130 -18.72 8.67 12.61
N ILE A 131 -18.72 7.39 13.00
CA ILE A 131 -17.82 6.36 12.44
C ILE A 131 -17.91 6.27 10.92
N GLN A 132 -19.14 6.30 10.41
CA GLN A 132 -19.48 6.16 9.00
C GLN A 132 -19.36 7.46 8.19
N LYS A 133 -19.04 8.60 8.82
CA LYS A 133 -18.92 9.91 8.16
C LYS A 133 -17.51 10.08 7.59
N GLY A 134 -17.42 10.59 6.36
CA GLY A 134 -16.17 11.04 5.75
C GLY A 134 -15.63 12.32 6.38
N GLY A 135 -14.41 12.72 5.98
CA GLY A 135 -13.73 13.91 6.49
C GLY A 135 -13.56 13.93 8.01
N THR A 136 -13.65 15.12 8.60
CA THR A 136 -13.60 15.35 10.06
C THR A 136 -14.77 16.22 10.54
N ILE A 137 -15.47 15.77 11.59
CA ILE A 137 -16.58 16.51 12.22
C ILE A 137 -16.13 17.73 13.02
N ILE A 138 -14.85 17.83 13.37
CA ILE A 138 -14.28 18.96 14.12
C ILE A 138 -13.48 19.91 13.21
N GLY A 139 -13.56 19.74 11.88
CA GLY A 139 -12.90 20.62 10.92
C GLY A 139 -11.36 20.51 10.91
N SER A 140 -10.73 21.30 10.05
CA SER A 140 -9.27 21.33 9.89
C SER A 140 -8.87 22.56 9.07
N ALA A 141 -8.42 23.62 9.73
CA ALA A 141 -7.97 24.83 9.08
C ALA A 141 -6.44 24.93 9.03
N ARG A 142 -5.94 25.62 8.00
CA ARG A 142 -4.53 26.04 7.93
C ARG A 142 -4.31 27.23 8.86
N CYS A 143 -3.53 27.05 9.92
CA CYS A 143 -3.18 28.14 10.83
C CYS A 143 -1.82 28.77 10.46
N SER A 144 -1.82 30.05 10.08
CA SER A 144 -0.59 30.84 9.93
C SER A 144 -0.02 31.28 11.27
N ASP A 145 -0.88 31.58 12.24
CA ASP A 145 -0.50 32.25 13.47
C ASP A 145 0.24 31.33 14.44
N PHE A 146 -0.08 30.03 14.46
CA PHE A 146 0.64 29.01 15.23
C PHE A 146 2.12 28.86 14.79
N ARG A 147 2.48 29.33 13.59
CA ARG A 147 3.90 29.41 13.17
C ARG A 147 4.67 30.47 13.96
N LYS A 148 4.00 31.54 14.41
CA LYS A 148 4.55 32.58 15.27
C LYS A 148 4.50 32.14 16.73
N ARG A 149 5.47 32.59 17.54
CA ARG A 149 5.49 32.30 18.98
C ARG A 149 4.27 32.88 19.71
N GLU A 150 3.81 34.06 19.31
CA GLU A 150 2.59 34.70 19.84
C GLU A 150 1.34 33.84 19.69
N GLY A 151 1.16 33.16 18.54
CA GLY A 151 0.04 32.24 18.32
C GLY A 151 0.14 31.03 19.24
N ARG A 152 1.34 30.45 19.39
CA ARG A 152 1.58 29.36 20.34
C ARG A 152 1.35 29.79 21.80
N LEU A 153 1.68 31.03 22.15
CA LEU A 153 1.42 31.60 23.48
C LEU A 153 -0.08 31.72 23.77
N LYS A 154 -0.89 32.17 22.80
CA LYS A 154 -2.36 32.17 22.90
C LYS A 154 -2.91 30.74 23.05
N ALA A 155 -2.46 29.82 22.20
CA ALA A 155 -2.86 28.42 22.26
C ALA A 155 -2.55 27.77 23.61
N ALA A 156 -1.36 28.00 24.16
CA ALA A 156 -0.99 27.49 25.49
C ALA A 156 -1.89 28.06 26.60
N PHE A 157 -2.20 29.36 26.57
CA PHE A 157 -3.14 29.99 27.50
C PHE A 157 -4.53 29.35 27.43
N ASN A 158 -5.11 29.19 26.23
CA ASN A 158 -6.44 28.62 26.03
C ASN A 158 -6.56 27.16 26.52
N LEU A 159 -5.48 26.38 26.39
CA LEU A 159 -5.42 25.00 26.89
C LEU A 159 -5.31 24.94 28.42
N ILE A 160 -4.47 25.81 29.00
CA ILE A 160 -4.27 25.90 30.46
C ILE A 160 -5.54 26.37 31.17
N GLU A 161 -6.28 27.33 30.60
CA GLU A 161 -7.57 27.82 31.12
C GLU A 161 -8.59 26.68 31.31
N ARG A 162 -8.49 25.62 30.51
CA ARG A 162 -9.38 24.44 30.53
C ARG A 162 -8.75 23.21 31.20
N GLY A 163 -7.54 23.33 31.74
CA GLY A 163 -6.82 22.22 32.38
C GLY A 163 -6.39 21.10 31.41
N ILE A 164 -6.16 21.43 30.14
CA ILE A 164 -5.78 20.47 29.11
C ILE A 164 -4.25 20.32 29.06
N THR A 165 -3.74 19.14 29.42
CA THR A 165 -2.31 18.80 29.37
C THR A 165 -1.97 17.61 28.47
N ASN A 166 -2.97 16.98 27.85
CA ASN A 166 -2.79 15.80 27.01
C ASN A 166 -3.46 16.04 25.65
N LEU A 167 -2.69 16.02 24.56
CA LEU A 167 -3.19 16.26 23.20
C LEU A 167 -3.06 15.02 22.32
N VAL A 168 -4.15 14.66 21.64
CA VAL A 168 -4.12 13.76 20.48
C VAL A 168 -4.18 14.60 19.21
N CYS A 169 -3.09 14.59 18.45
CA CYS A 169 -3.00 15.22 17.14
C CYS A 169 -3.30 14.19 16.04
N ILE A 170 -4.34 14.42 15.24
CA ILE A 170 -4.71 13.54 14.12
C ILE A 170 -4.42 14.26 12.80
N GLY A 171 -3.49 13.75 11.99
CA GLY A 171 -3.13 14.40 10.74
C GLY A 171 -1.86 13.88 10.08
N GLY A 172 -1.36 14.64 9.10
CA GLY A 172 -0.13 14.32 8.37
C GLY A 172 1.16 14.70 9.10
N ASP A 173 2.29 14.38 8.46
CA ASP A 173 3.67 14.64 8.89
C ASP A 173 3.91 16.06 9.44
N GLY A 174 3.44 17.09 8.72
CA GLY A 174 3.60 18.49 9.11
C GLY A 174 2.84 18.85 10.38
N SER A 175 1.65 18.28 10.58
CA SER A 175 0.83 18.50 11.78
C SER A 175 1.47 17.90 13.02
N LEU A 176 1.99 16.68 12.90
CA LEU A 176 2.68 15.97 13.98
C LEU A 176 4.02 16.66 14.34
N THR A 177 4.76 17.13 13.34
CA THR A 177 5.99 17.91 13.55
C THR A 177 5.71 19.23 14.28
N GLY A 178 4.63 19.93 13.89
CA GLY A 178 4.16 21.14 14.59
C GLY A 178 3.77 20.88 16.05
N ALA A 179 3.14 19.74 16.33
CA ALA A 179 2.77 19.34 17.68
C ALA A 179 4.01 19.11 18.55
N ASN A 180 5.03 18.39 18.05
CA ASN A 180 6.27 18.21 18.77
C ASN A 180 7.01 19.53 19.06
N GLN A 181 7.03 20.47 18.11
CA GLN A 181 7.62 21.78 18.36
C GLN A 181 6.86 22.54 19.47
N PHE A 182 5.53 22.43 19.51
CA PHE A 182 4.73 23.04 20.56
C PHE A 182 5.05 22.45 21.95
N ARG A 183 5.25 21.13 22.06
CA ARG A 183 5.72 20.48 23.30
C ARG A 183 7.09 21.01 23.74
N LYS A 184 8.05 21.15 22.81
CA LYS A 184 9.39 21.68 23.11
C LYS A 184 9.36 23.15 23.56
N ASP A 185 8.48 23.96 22.95
CA ASP A 185 8.31 25.37 23.31
C ASP A 185 7.59 25.56 24.66
N TRP A 186 6.80 24.57 25.10
CA TRP A 186 5.85 24.65 26.23
C TRP A 186 6.42 25.24 27.53
N PRO A 187 7.58 24.80 28.07
CA PRO A 187 8.10 25.37 29.33
C PRO A 187 8.48 26.86 29.17
N GLY A 188 8.94 27.25 27.97
CA GLY A 188 9.24 28.64 27.65
C GLY A 188 7.99 29.50 27.47
N LEU A 189 6.89 28.92 26.95
CA LEU A 189 5.59 29.61 26.83
C LEU A 189 4.95 29.82 28.20
N ILE A 190 5.02 28.83 29.11
CA ILE A 190 4.53 28.96 30.48
C ILE A 190 5.25 30.08 31.22
N LYS A 191 6.59 30.12 31.15
CA LYS A 191 7.37 31.19 31.78
C LYS A 191 6.93 32.56 31.29
N GLU A 192 6.75 32.71 29.98
CA GLU A 192 6.28 33.95 29.33
C GLU A 192 4.84 34.33 29.74
N LEU A 193 3.95 33.35 29.98
CA LEU A 193 2.60 33.57 30.51
C LEU A 193 2.59 34.00 32.00
N VAL A 194 3.53 33.50 32.81
CA VAL A 194 3.71 33.93 34.21
C VAL A 194 4.31 35.34 34.26
N ASP A 195 5.38 35.59 33.48
CA ASP A 195 6.06 36.89 33.41
C ASP A 195 5.09 38.00 32.91
N SER A 196 4.21 37.67 31.96
CA SER A 196 3.14 38.56 31.49
C SER A 196 1.88 38.62 32.38
N LYS A 197 1.90 37.95 33.54
CA LYS A 197 0.82 37.88 34.54
C LYS A 197 -0.53 37.38 34.00
N LYS A 198 -0.51 36.57 32.94
CA LYS A 198 -1.73 35.95 32.38
C LYS A 198 -2.16 34.70 33.16
N ILE A 199 -1.21 33.98 33.75
CA ILE A 199 -1.47 32.81 34.60
C ILE A 199 -0.76 32.99 35.95
N THR A 200 -1.28 32.36 37.00
CA THR A 200 -0.61 32.37 38.32
C THR A 200 0.54 31.35 38.35
N PRO A 201 1.55 31.54 39.20
CA PRO A 201 2.61 30.54 39.41
C PRO A 201 2.08 29.17 39.84
N GLU A 202 0.97 29.13 40.59
CA GLU A 202 0.29 27.88 40.99
C GLU A 202 -0.32 27.16 39.78
N THR A 203 -0.99 27.90 38.89
CA THR A 203 -1.53 27.34 37.63
C THR A 203 -0.41 26.84 36.71
N ALA A 204 0.74 27.51 36.68
CA ALA A 204 1.92 27.03 35.97
C ALA A 204 2.49 25.73 36.57
N ALA A 205 2.60 25.65 37.90
CA ALA A 205 3.10 24.47 38.61
C ALA A 205 2.20 23.22 38.44
N ASN A 206 0.90 23.40 38.22
CA ASN A 206 -0.04 22.31 37.95
C ASN A 206 0.02 21.78 36.50
N HIS A 207 0.65 22.51 35.57
CA HIS A 207 0.69 22.17 34.14
C HIS A 207 2.10 22.26 33.54
N PRO A 208 3.16 21.74 34.20
CA PRO A 208 4.56 22.03 33.84
C PRO A 208 4.93 21.56 32.42
N ASN A 209 4.28 20.51 31.95
CA ASN A 209 4.53 19.84 30.68
C ASN A 209 3.22 19.51 29.96
N ILE A 210 3.32 19.38 28.62
CA ILE A 210 2.23 18.90 27.76
C ILE A 210 2.62 17.56 27.13
N GLN A 211 1.69 16.60 27.17
CA GLN A 211 1.87 15.29 26.56
C GLN A 211 1.17 15.25 25.21
N ILE A 212 1.81 14.62 24.23
CA ILE A 212 1.33 14.59 22.85
C ILE A 212 1.49 13.18 22.28
N VAL A 213 0.40 12.66 21.74
CA VAL A 213 0.38 11.46 20.90
C VAL A 213 -0.13 11.82 19.50
N GLY A 214 0.56 11.30 18.49
CA GLY A 214 0.19 11.44 17.09
C GLY A 214 -0.61 10.27 16.56
N LEU A 215 -1.61 10.56 15.71
CA LEU A 215 -2.28 9.59 14.83
C LEU A 215 -2.10 10.06 13.39
N VAL A 216 -1.65 9.16 12.50
CA VAL A 216 -1.40 9.52 11.10
C VAL A 216 -2.69 9.45 10.28
N GLY A 217 -3.33 10.59 10.07
CA GLY A 217 -4.45 10.76 9.15
C GLY A 217 -3.95 11.27 7.81
N SER A 218 -3.81 10.38 6.82
CA SER A 218 -3.34 10.67 5.46
C SER A 218 -3.82 9.58 4.51
N ILE A 219 -4.19 9.96 3.29
CA ILE A 219 -4.48 8.99 2.21
C ILE A 219 -3.19 8.55 1.48
N ASP A 220 -2.10 9.31 1.62
CA ASP A 220 -0.90 9.19 0.77
C ASP A 220 -0.02 7.97 1.15
N ASN A 221 -0.25 7.37 2.33
CA ASN A 221 0.61 6.37 3.00
C ASN A 221 2.12 6.73 2.97
N ASP A 222 2.42 8.01 3.15
CA ASP A 222 3.75 8.58 2.95
C ASP A 222 4.61 8.62 4.23
N PHE A 223 4.00 8.39 5.39
CA PHE A 223 4.65 8.46 6.71
C PHE A 223 5.39 7.18 7.08
N CYS A 224 6.72 7.23 7.18
CA CYS A 224 7.52 6.06 7.54
C CYS A 224 7.35 5.67 9.02
N GLY A 225 7.17 4.38 9.29
CA GLY A 225 7.01 3.84 10.64
C GLY A 225 5.61 3.27 10.93
N THR A 226 4.71 3.27 9.94
CA THR A 226 3.43 2.53 9.93
C THR A 226 3.29 1.76 8.62
N ASP A 227 2.65 0.59 8.65
CA ASP A 227 2.31 -0.16 7.42
C ASP A 227 1.18 0.53 6.64
N MET A 228 0.25 1.18 7.36
CA MET A 228 -0.92 1.89 6.82
C MET A 228 -1.24 3.16 7.62
N THR A 229 -1.56 4.26 6.92
CA THR A 229 -2.14 5.49 7.51
C THR A 229 -3.67 5.51 7.39
N ILE A 230 -4.34 6.17 8.34
CA ILE A 230 -5.82 6.26 8.38
C ILE A 230 -6.31 7.01 7.14
N GLY A 231 -7.08 6.32 6.31
CA GLY A 231 -7.71 6.79 5.07
C GLY A 231 -7.10 6.21 3.79
N THR A 232 -5.95 5.52 3.87
CA THR A 232 -5.31 4.93 2.68
C THR A 232 -6.18 3.84 2.04
N ASP A 233 -6.76 2.94 2.84
CA ASP A 233 -7.61 1.87 2.33
C ASP A 233 -8.91 2.41 1.73
N SER A 234 -9.51 3.41 2.36
CA SER A 234 -10.67 4.14 1.84
C SER A 234 -10.36 4.83 0.50
N ALA A 235 -9.21 5.47 0.38
CA ALA A 235 -8.76 6.09 -0.87
C ALA A 235 -8.52 5.05 -1.97
N LEU A 236 -7.86 3.92 -1.65
CA LEU A 236 -7.72 2.78 -2.57
C LEU A 236 -9.09 2.28 -3.05
N GLN A 237 -10.05 2.10 -2.15
CA GLN A 237 -11.42 1.70 -2.50
C GLN A 237 -12.09 2.72 -3.45
N ARG A 238 -11.90 4.03 -3.23
CA ARG A 238 -12.40 5.07 -4.16
C ARG A 238 -11.72 4.97 -5.54
N ILE A 239 -10.42 4.70 -5.59
CA ILE A 239 -9.66 4.55 -6.84
C ILE A 239 -10.15 3.33 -7.62
N THR A 240 -10.25 2.17 -6.97
CA THR A 240 -10.73 0.92 -7.58
C THR A 240 -12.15 1.08 -8.13
N GLU A 241 -13.09 1.63 -7.35
CA GLU A 241 -14.47 1.85 -7.83
C GLU A 241 -14.53 2.79 -9.05
N CYS A 242 -13.68 3.82 -9.11
CA CYS A 242 -13.59 4.69 -10.29
C CYS A 242 -13.03 3.95 -11.51
N ILE A 243 -12.06 3.06 -11.32
CA ILE A 243 -11.48 2.25 -12.39
C ILE A 243 -12.49 1.22 -12.89
N ASP A 244 -13.18 0.49 -12.00
CA ASP A 244 -14.19 -0.52 -12.36
C ASP A 244 -15.33 0.10 -13.18
N ALA A 245 -15.78 1.31 -12.82
CA ALA A 245 -16.76 2.07 -13.59
C ALA A 245 -16.26 2.42 -15.01
N VAL A 246 -14.96 2.64 -15.18
CA VAL A 246 -14.32 2.93 -16.48
C VAL A 246 -14.06 1.65 -17.28
N VAL A 247 -13.70 0.53 -16.63
CA VAL A 247 -13.39 -0.78 -17.25
C VAL A 247 -14.50 -1.23 -18.19
N ALA A 248 -15.78 -1.11 -17.76
CA ALA A 248 -16.92 -1.54 -18.55
C ALA A 248 -17.01 -0.84 -19.93
N THR A 249 -16.90 0.50 -19.96
CA THR A 249 -16.89 1.26 -21.23
C THR A 249 -15.59 1.05 -22.02
N ALA A 250 -14.48 0.82 -21.32
CA ALA A 250 -13.18 0.58 -21.93
C ALA A 250 -13.11 -0.73 -22.73
N GLN A 251 -13.61 -1.83 -22.16
CA GLN A 251 -13.66 -3.14 -22.81
C GLN A 251 -14.57 -3.13 -24.04
N SER A 252 -15.75 -2.47 -23.94
CA SER A 252 -16.70 -2.33 -25.05
C SER A 252 -16.07 -1.66 -26.28
N HIS A 253 -15.27 -0.62 -26.07
CA HIS A 253 -14.70 0.22 -27.14
C HIS A 253 -13.20 -0.01 -27.40
N GLN A 254 -12.59 -1.06 -26.83
CA GLN A 254 -11.16 -1.37 -26.94
C GLN A 254 -10.24 -0.17 -26.64
N ARG A 255 -10.51 0.54 -25.53
CA ARG A 255 -9.86 1.81 -25.21
C ARG A 255 -8.61 1.66 -24.33
N SER A 256 -7.81 2.71 -24.30
CA SER A 256 -6.71 2.89 -23.35
C SER A 256 -7.03 4.06 -22.43
N PHE A 257 -6.76 3.90 -21.15
CA PHE A 257 -7.00 4.91 -20.11
C PHE A 257 -5.70 5.25 -19.38
N VAL A 258 -5.47 6.54 -19.18
CA VAL A 258 -4.43 7.06 -18.29
C VAL A 258 -5.14 7.62 -17.06
N VAL A 259 -4.91 7.03 -15.90
CA VAL A 259 -5.58 7.38 -14.64
C VAL A 259 -4.59 8.08 -13.73
N GLU A 260 -4.90 9.32 -13.34
CA GLU A 260 -4.09 10.11 -12.42
C GLU A 260 -4.61 9.97 -10.98
N VAL A 261 -3.70 9.61 -10.08
CA VAL A 261 -3.97 9.17 -8.71
C VAL A 261 -3.20 10.05 -7.72
N MET A 262 -3.81 10.37 -6.58
CA MET A 262 -3.17 11.13 -5.50
C MET A 262 -2.05 10.33 -4.81
N GLY A 263 -1.26 11.00 -3.99
CA GLY A 263 -0.18 10.41 -3.18
C GLY A 263 0.96 11.38 -2.86
N ARG A 264 0.86 12.65 -3.27
CA ARG A 264 1.87 13.71 -3.12
C ARG A 264 3.22 13.34 -3.75
N HIS A 265 4.16 12.84 -2.95
CA HIS A 265 5.46 12.34 -3.39
C HIS A 265 5.63 10.84 -3.07
N CYS A 266 4.50 10.12 -2.91
CA CYS A 266 4.43 8.70 -2.64
C CYS A 266 3.67 7.97 -3.75
N GLY A 267 4.24 6.89 -4.26
CA GLY A 267 3.61 6.02 -5.26
C GLY A 267 2.66 4.97 -4.70
N TYR A 268 2.44 4.89 -3.38
CA TYR A 268 1.74 3.75 -2.75
C TYR A 268 0.33 3.54 -3.32
N LEU A 269 -0.47 4.61 -3.41
CA LEU A 269 -1.83 4.52 -3.97
C LEU A 269 -1.83 4.02 -5.42
N ALA A 270 -1.00 4.60 -6.29
CA ALA A 270 -0.90 4.20 -7.69
C ALA A 270 -0.36 2.77 -7.88
N LEU A 271 0.58 2.33 -7.04
CA LEU A 271 1.15 0.99 -7.05
C LEU A 271 0.12 -0.07 -6.61
N VAL A 272 -0.55 0.13 -5.49
CA VAL A 272 -1.51 -0.84 -4.94
C VAL A 272 -2.80 -0.85 -5.76
N ALA A 273 -3.30 0.32 -6.19
CA ALA A 273 -4.40 0.36 -7.14
C ALA A 273 -4.02 -0.26 -8.50
N GLY A 274 -2.76 -0.11 -8.95
CA GLY A 274 -2.26 -0.78 -10.15
C GLY A 274 -2.20 -2.31 -10.04
N LEU A 275 -1.92 -2.85 -8.85
CA LEU A 275 -2.05 -4.28 -8.56
C LEU A 275 -3.52 -4.74 -8.57
N ALA A 276 -4.41 -3.99 -7.91
CA ALA A 276 -5.83 -4.31 -7.82
C ALA A 276 -6.58 -4.20 -9.15
N SER A 277 -6.19 -3.25 -10.01
CA SER A 277 -6.81 -3.00 -11.32
C SER A 277 -6.08 -3.59 -12.52
N GLU A 278 -5.08 -4.45 -12.29
CA GLU A 278 -4.27 -5.05 -13.36
C GLU A 278 -3.59 -4.05 -14.33
N ALA A 279 -3.14 -2.90 -13.82
CA ALA A 279 -2.54 -1.86 -14.66
C ALA A 279 -1.31 -2.33 -15.45
N ASP A 280 -1.32 -2.09 -16.76
CA ASP A 280 -0.25 -2.48 -17.70
C ASP A 280 1.06 -1.76 -17.39
N PHE A 281 0.96 -0.50 -16.94
CA PHE A 281 2.09 0.34 -16.61
C PHE A 281 1.71 1.28 -15.46
N CYS A 282 2.65 1.53 -14.55
CA CYS A 282 2.46 2.40 -13.40
C CYS A 282 3.68 3.32 -13.26
N PHE A 283 3.43 4.63 -13.16
CA PHE A 283 4.44 5.66 -12.94
C PHE A 283 4.41 6.10 -11.47
N ILE A 284 5.50 5.82 -10.74
CA ILE A 284 5.66 6.16 -9.32
C ILE A 284 7.02 6.83 -9.06
N PRO A 285 7.11 7.79 -8.11
CA PRO A 285 8.35 8.49 -7.81
C PRO A 285 9.46 7.59 -7.24
N GLU A 286 9.13 6.54 -6.48
CA GLU A 286 10.14 5.65 -5.89
C GLU A 286 10.77 4.66 -6.89
N TRP A 287 10.17 4.51 -8.08
CA TRP A 287 10.70 3.67 -9.14
C TRP A 287 10.51 4.35 -10.50
N PRO A 288 11.28 5.43 -10.77
CA PRO A 288 11.14 6.22 -11.98
C PRO A 288 11.54 5.40 -13.21
N PRO A 289 10.81 5.53 -14.32
CA PRO A 289 11.03 4.73 -15.51
C PRO A 289 12.33 5.16 -16.22
N PRO A 290 12.95 4.28 -17.03
CA PRO A 290 14.18 4.61 -17.76
C PRO A 290 13.97 5.70 -18.82
N VAL A 291 15.05 6.31 -19.30
CA VAL A 291 14.99 7.46 -20.25
C VAL A 291 14.16 7.14 -21.52
N ASN A 292 14.24 5.90 -22.01
CA ASN A 292 13.47 5.40 -23.16
C ASN A 292 12.07 4.87 -22.80
N TRP A 293 11.48 5.29 -21.68
CA TRP A 293 10.16 4.82 -21.24
C TRP A 293 9.05 5.00 -22.27
N ARG A 294 9.15 6.03 -23.12
CA ARG A 294 8.18 6.33 -24.18
C ARG A 294 8.04 5.16 -25.17
N GLU A 295 9.17 4.63 -25.61
CA GLU A 295 9.26 3.47 -26.51
C GLU A 295 8.84 2.19 -25.80
N ILE A 296 9.33 1.97 -24.57
CA ILE A 296 9.01 0.79 -23.76
C ILE A 296 7.50 0.70 -23.50
N LEU A 297 6.87 1.81 -23.13
CA LEU A 297 5.42 1.89 -22.92
C LEU A 297 4.66 1.55 -24.21
N CYS A 298 5.00 2.19 -25.32
CA CYS A 298 4.30 1.98 -26.58
C CYS A 298 4.46 0.54 -27.09
N LYS A 299 5.66 -0.02 -27.01
CA LYS A 299 5.93 -1.42 -27.33
C LYS A 299 5.14 -2.38 -26.43
N LYS A 300 5.14 -2.15 -25.11
CA LYS A 300 4.39 -3.00 -24.16
C LYS A 300 2.89 -3.00 -24.46
N LEU A 301 2.32 -1.83 -24.76
CA LEU A 301 0.90 -1.70 -25.11
C LEU A 301 0.55 -2.39 -26.44
N GLN A 302 1.46 -2.36 -27.43
CA GLN A 302 1.31 -3.13 -28.67
C GLN A 302 1.37 -4.65 -28.43
N GLU A 303 2.33 -5.12 -27.61
CA GLU A 303 2.47 -6.54 -27.28
C GLU A 303 1.25 -7.07 -26.53
N MET A 304 0.76 -6.39 -25.48
CA MET A 304 -0.48 -6.76 -24.77
C MET A 304 -1.69 -6.90 -25.71
N ARG A 305 -1.81 -5.98 -26.69
CA ARG A 305 -2.91 -6.01 -27.67
C ARG A 305 -2.77 -7.11 -28.71
N ALA A 306 -1.55 -7.44 -29.13
CA ALA A 306 -1.29 -8.58 -29.99
C ALA A 306 -1.65 -9.91 -29.31
N GLU A 307 -1.51 -9.99 -27.98
CA GLU A 307 -1.95 -11.11 -27.14
C GLU A 307 -3.48 -11.10 -26.83
N GLY A 308 -4.23 -10.18 -27.44
CA GLY A 308 -5.70 -10.13 -27.37
C GLY A 308 -6.29 -9.23 -26.28
N GLN A 309 -5.46 -8.54 -25.49
CA GLN A 309 -5.95 -7.65 -24.44
C GLN A 309 -6.67 -6.42 -25.02
N ARG A 310 -7.96 -6.28 -24.70
CA ARG A 310 -8.83 -5.23 -25.27
C ARG A 310 -8.75 -3.89 -24.56
N LEU A 311 -8.43 -3.90 -23.27
CA LEU A 311 -8.40 -2.73 -22.40
C LEU A 311 -6.95 -2.48 -21.95
N ASN A 312 -6.50 -1.23 -21.97
CA ASN A 312 -5.24 -0.87 -21.32
C ASN A 312 -5.42 0.19 -20.24
N ILE A 313 -4.79 -0.03 -19.09
CA ILE A 313 -4.82 0.89 -17.94
C ILE A 313 -3.39 1.30 -17.62
N ILE A 314 -3.14 2.61 -17.66
CA ILE A 314 -1.87 3.23 -17.29
C ILE A 314 -2.12 4.08 -16.05
N MET A 315 -1.46 3.75 -14.95
CA MET A 315 -1.57 4.47 -13.67
C MET A 315 -0.45 5.50 -13.55
N VAL A 316 -0.80 6.72 -13.14
CA VAL A 316 0.15 7.83 -12.94
C VAL A 316 -0.08 8.42 -11.56
N ALA A 317 0.92 8.33 -10.67
CA ALA A 317 0.90 9.08 -9.42
C ALA A 317 1.10 10.58 -9.70
N GLU A 318 0.43 11.46 -8.94
CA GLU A 318 0.58 12.92 -9.11
C GLU A 318 2.03 13.41 -8.91
N GLY A 319 2.82 12.67 -8.14
CA GLY A 319 4.26 12.89 -7.93
C GLY A 319 5.19 12.14 -8.89
N ALA A 320 4.69 11.56 -9.98
CA ALA A 320 5.51 10.79 -10.91
C ALA A 320 6.63 11.64 -11.55
N ILE A 321 7.84 11.09 -11.60
CA ILE A 321 9.04 11.71 -12.17
C ILE A 321 9.80 10.72 -13.05
N ASP A 322 10.63 11.22 -13.96
CA ASP A 322 11.67 10.44 -14.63
C ASP A 322 12.97 10.39 -13.80
N ARG A 323 13.98 9.66 -14.31
CA ARG A 323 15.31 9.54 -13.66
C ARG A 323 16.11 10.84 -13.65
N ASP A 324 15.72 11.84 -14.41
CA ASP A 324 16.35 13.15 -14.43
C ASP A 324 15.72 14.11 -13.41
N GLY A 325 14.55 13.76 -12.88
CA GLY A 325 13.77 14.55 -11.92
C GLY A 325 12.65 15.35 -12.59
N THR A 326 12.42 15.16 -13.89
CA THR A 326 11.37 15.84 -14.64
C THR A 326 10.01 15.22 -14.29
N PRO A 327 8.97 16.01 -13.96
CA PRO A 327 7.64 15.48 -13.69
C PRO A 327 7.00 14.84 -14.93
N ILE A 328 6.34 13.69 -14.74
CA ILE A 328 5.59 12.96 -15.77
C ILE A 328 4.10 13.14 -15.50
N SER A 329 3.43 14.01 -16.26
CA SER A 329 1.97 14.21 -16.15
C SER A 329 1.18 13.17 -16.96
N ALA A 330 -0.09 12.95 -16.58
CA ALA A 330 -0.99 12.07 -17.33
C ALA A 330 -1.20 12.54 -18.78
N ASP A 331 -1.23 13.86 -19.03
CA ASP A 331 -1.30 14.42 -20.39
C ASP A 331 -0.02 14.16 -21.20
N LEU A 332 1.17 14.19 -20.60
CA LEU A 332 2.42 13.82 -21.30
C LEU A 332 2.39 12.35 -21.74
N VAL A 333 1.96 11.45 -20.86
CA VAL A 333 1.80 10.01 -21.16
C VAL A 333 0.79 9.81 -22.29
N LYS A 334 -0.36 10.49 -22.22
CA LYS A 334 -1.38 10.47 -23.26
C LYS A 334 -0.84 10.94 -24.61
N ASP A 335 -0.12 12.06 -24.65
CA ASP A 335 0.46 12.63 -25.87
C ASP A 335 1.48 11.68 -26.52
N VAL A 336 2.30 10.99 -25.71
CA VAL A 336 3.25 9.99 -26.19
C VAL A 336 2.51 8.81 -26.85
N ILE A 337 1.52 8.23 -26.16
CA ILE A 337 0.71 7.13 -26.70
C ILE A 337 0.01 7.54 -28.00
N ALA A 338 -0.60 8.73 -28.03
CA ALA A 338 -1.31 9.25 -29.20
C ALA A 338 -0.39 9.42 -30.42
N LYS A 339 0.78 10.04 -30.23
CA LYS A 339 1.76 10.33 -31.30
C LYS A 339 2.44 9.06 -31.83
N THR A 340 2.74 8.10 -30.96
CA THR A 340 3.52 6.91 -31.34
C THR A 340 2.64 5.75 -31.83
N LEU A 341 1.43 5.57 -31.28
CA LEU A 341 0.52 4.47 -31.64
C LEU A 341 -0.63 4.89 -32.58
N ASN A 342 -0.72 6.16 -32.97
CA ASN A 342 -1.81 6.73 -33.76
C ASN A 342 -3.22 6.44 -33.18
N TYR A 343 -3.33 6.42 -31.85
CA TYR A 343 -4.62 6.29 -31.15
C TYR A 343 -5.41 7.60 -31.26
N ASP A 344 -6.71 7.52 -31.53
CA ASP A 344 -7.55 8.70 -31.70
C ASP A 344 -7.87 9.33 -30.34
N THR A 345 -7.38 10.55 -30.09
CA THR A 345 -7.63 11.27 -28.84
C THR A 345 -8.98 12.01 -28.83
N ARG A 346 -9.73 11.97 -29.94
CA ARG A 346 -10.96 12.77 -30.13
C ARG A 346 -12.21 12.05 -29.63
N CYS A 347 -12.48 12.14 -28.33
CA CYS A 347 -13.83 11.91 -27.80
C CYS A 347 -14.64 13.19 -27.50
N PHE A 348 -14.04 14.38 -27.44
CA PHE A 348 -14.79 15.60 -27.06
C PHE A 348 -14.30 16.95 -27.65
N ARG A 349 -13.86 16.98 -28.92
CA ARG A 349 -13.79 18.23 -29.70
C ARG A 349 -14.50 18.06 -31.04
N ARG A 350 -15.47 18.94 -31.32
CA ARG A 350 -16.21 18.97 -32.59
C ARG A 350 -15.23 19.05 -33.76
N LEU A 351 -15.36 18.12 -34.70
CA LEU A 351 -14.86 18.31 -36.07
C LEU A 351 -15.77 19.30 -36.79
N ALA A 352 -15.55 20.60 -36.55
CA ALA A 352 -15.61 21.56 -37.63
C ALA A 352 -14.20 21.60 -38.23
N GLU A 353 -14.12 21.63 -39.56
CA GLU A 353 -12.87 21.68 -40.34
C GLU A 353 -11.97 20.43 -40.24
N ILE A 354 -12.08 19.56 -41.24
CA ILE A 354 -11.02 19.34 -42.26
C ILE A 354 -11.66 18.55 -43.41
N HIS A 355 -11.61 19.13 -44.62
CA HIS A 355 -11.94 18.44 -45.86
C HIS A 355 -10.67 17.74 -46.38
N GLU A 356 -10.53 16.43 -46.16
CA GLU A 356 -9.56 15.63 -46.91
C GLU A 356 -10.06 14.19 -47.08
N LYS A 357 -9.84 13.64 -48.29
CA LYS A 357 -10.47 12.38 -48.72
C LYS A 357 -9.71 11.17 -48.15
N PRO A 358 -10.39 10.16 -47.57
CA PRO A 358 -9.72 8.97 -47.07
C PRO A 358 -9.33 8.03 -48.22
N THR A 359 -8.03 7.78 -48.39
CA THR A 359 -7.54 6.67 -49.22
C THR A 359 -7.65 5.35 -48.46
N ALA A 360 -8.25 4.34 -49.10
CA ALA A 360 -8.63 3.10 -48.44
C ALA A 360 -7.49 2.05 -48.44
N SER A 361 -6.59 2.11 -47.45
CA SER A 361 -5.71 0.97 -47.12
C SER A 361 -5.15 0.96 -45.69
N ALA A 362 -5.79 1.66 -44.74
CA ALA A 362 -5.38 1.65 -43.34
C ALA A 362 -6.55 1.18 -42.46
N SER A 363 -6.44 -0.03 -41.92
CA SER A 363 -7.26 -0.53 -40.81
C SER A 363 -6.89 0.22 -39.52
N CYS A 364 -7.26 1.50 -39.46
CA CYS A 364 -7.09 2.34 -38.30
C CYS A 364 -7.96 1.79 -37.16
N TRP A 365 -7.33 1.05 -36.24
CA TRP A 365 -7.92 0.74 -34.94
C TRP A 365 -8.14 2.07 -34.21
N ARG A 366 -9.35 2.64 -34.31
CA ARG A 366 -9.78 3.89 -33.63
C ARG A 366 -9.89 3.69 -32.12
N THR A 367 -8.77 3.39 -31.52
CA THR A 367 -8.57 3.26 -30.08
C THR A 367 -8.71 4.64 -29.47
N CYS A 368 -9.79 4.86 -28.74
CA CYS A 368 -9.98 6.14 -28.06
C CYS A 368 -9.13 6.17 -26.79
N LEU A 369 -8.26 7.17 -26.67
CA LEU A 369 -7.37 7.37 -25.53
C LEU A 369 -7.94 8.47 -24.61
N THR A 370 -8.17 8.15 -23.33
CA THR A 370 -8.77 9.07 -22.36
C THR A 370 -7.86 9.25 -21.14
N VAL A 371 -7.76 10.50 -20.64
CA VAL A 371 -7.17 10.81 -19.33
C VAL A 371 -8.30 10.97 -18.32
N THR A 372 -8.15 10.38 -17.15
CA THR A 372 -9.08 10.51 -16.02
C THR A 372 -8.31 10.91 -14.78
N VAL A 373 -8.43 12.18 -14.39
CA VAL A 373 -7.89 12.69 -13.11
C VAL A 373 -8.96 12.49 -12.04
N LEU A 374 -8.70 11.61 -11.07
CA LEU A 374 -9.69 11.28 -10.03
C LEU A 374 -9.87 12.41 -9.00
N GLY A 375 -8.79 13.16 -8.75
CA GLY A 375 -8.80 14.32 -7.84
C GLY A 375 -9.37 13.99 -6.45
N HIS A 376 -10.15 14.93 -5.90
CA HIS A 376 -10.62 14.88 -4.51
C HIS A 376 -11.67 13.79 -4.21
N VAL A 377 -12.16 13.05 -5.21
CA VAL A 377 -13.01 11.86 -5.00
C VAL A 377 -12.30 10.83 -4.12
N GLN A 378 -10.96 10.80 -4.17
CA GLN A 378 -10.09 9.94 -3.37
C GLN A 378 -10.07 10.28 -1.86
N ARG A 379 -10.40 11.53 -1.49
CA ARG A 379 -10.50 12.00 -0.08
C ARG A 379 -11.93 11.93 0.48
N GLY A 380 -12.92 11.98 -0.41
CA GLY A 380 -14.34 11.96 -0.05
C GLY A 380 -14.90 10.55 0.20
N GLY A 381 -16.19 10.51 0.58
CA GLY A 381 -16.93 9.28 0.83
C GLY A 381 -16.84 8.78 2.27
N ALA A 382 -17.58 7.71 2.57
CA ALA A 382 -17.53 7.05 3.86
C ALA A 382 -16.25 6.19 3.99
N PRO A 383 -15.65 6.07 5.19
CA PRO A 383 -14.50 5.21 5.38
C PRO A 383 -14.84 3.74 5.16
N SER A 384 -13.84 2.97 4.71
CA SER A 384 -13.89 1.51 4.58
C SER A 384 -14.06 0.82 5.95
N ALA A 385 -14.30 -0.49 5.95
CA ALA A 385 -14.31 -1.26 7.19
C ALA A 385 -12.94 -1.23 7.90
N PHE A 386 -11.84 -1.30 7.13
CA PHE A 386 -10.48 -1.25 7.65
C PHE A 386 -10.19 0.09 8.34
N ASP A 387 -10.42 1.23 7.68
CA ASP A 387 -10.13 2.55 8.27
C ASP A 387 -11.02 2.89 9.48
N ARG A 388 -12.26 2.35 9.54
CA ARG A 388 -13.10 2.43 10.74
C ARG A 388 -12.46 1.71 11.92
N LEU A 389 -12.04 0.45 11.71
CA LEU A 389 -11.41 -0.37 12.75
C LEU A 389 -10.04 0.19 13.16
N LEU A 390 -9.20 0.54 12.18
CA LEU A 390 -7.88 1.15 12.37
C LEU A 390 -7.98 2.43 13.21
N GLY A 391 -8.84 3.36 12.81
CA GLY A 391 -9.09 4.59 13.57
C GLY A 391 -9.60 4.29 14.99
N CYS A 392 -10.50 3.31 15.15
CA CYS A 392 -10.97 2.92 16.49
C CYS A 392 -9.86 2.36 17.38
N ARG A 393 -9.04 1.41 16.88
CA ARG A 393 -7.93 0.79 17.61
C ARG A 393 -6.85 1.83 17.96
N MET A 394 -6.40 2.61 16.97
CA MET A 394 -5.41 3.67 17.16
C MET A 394 -5.87 4.76 18.14
N GLY A 395 -7.12 5.22 18.05
CA GLY A 395 -7.65 6.26 18.94
C GLY A 395 -7.84 5.80 20.39
N ALA A 396 -8.09 4.52 20.63
CA ALA A 396 -8.13 3.96 21.98
C ALA A 396 -6.71 3.88 22.58
N GLU A 397 -5.77 3.31 21.83
CA GLU A 397 -4.37 3.18 22.25
C GLU A 397 -3.70 4.55 22.47
N ALA A 398 -4.08 5.58 21.71
CA ALA A 398 -3.56 6.93 21.89
C ALA A 398 -3.86 7.53 23.27
N VAL A 399 -5.06 7.25 23.82
CA VAL A 399 -5.41 7.70 25.17
C VAL A 399 -4.62 6.93 26.23
N LEU A 400 -4.45 5.62 26.06
CA LEU A 400 -3.64 4.80 26.97
C LEU A 400 -2.18 5.26 26.98
N ALA A 401 -1.61 5.53 25.81
CA ALA A 401 -0.28 6.09 25.67
C ALA A 401 -0.14 7.44 26.39
N LEU A 402 -1.09 8.39 26.20
CA LEU A 402 -1.08 9.67 26.90
C LEU A 402 -1.15 9.53 28.43
N MET A 403 -1.94 8.59 28.95
CA MET A 403 -2.09 8.40 30.39
C MET A 403 -0.86 7.77 31.06
N GLU A 404 -0.07 7.02 30.29
CA GLU A 404 1.18 6.37 30.71
C GLU A 404 2.42 7.27 30.53
N MET A 405 2.33 8.33 29.72
CA MET A 405 3.43 9.28 29.54
C MET A 405 3.78 10.05 30.81
N ASN A 406 5.07 10.19 31.04
CA ASN A 406 5.68 11.04 32.06
C ASN A 406 6.52 12.16 31.40
N GLU A 407 7.23 12.97 32.19
CA GLU A 407 8.01 14.11 31.68
C GLU A 407 9.19 13.69 30.80
N GLU A 408 9.79 12.53 31.10
CA GLU A 408 10.92 11.95 30.35
C GLU A 408 10.48 11.22 29.07
N SER A 409 9.19 10.92 28.93
CA SER A 409 8.66 10.19 27.78
C SER A 409 8.82 10.99 26.49
N GLU A 410 9.29 10.36 25.43
CA GLU A 410 9.29 10.96 24.09
C GLU A 410 7.89 10.91 23.47
N PRO A 411 7.51 11.88 22.61
CA PRO A 411 6.23 11.84 21.92
C PRO A 411 6.20 10.66 20.96
N CYS A 412 5.13 9.88 20.99
CA CYS A 412 4.95 8.73 20.12
C CYS A 412 3.82 8.95 19.11
N VAL A 413 3.87 8.18 18.03
CA VAL A 413 2.78 7.99 17.08
C VAL A 413 2.21 6.61 17.28
N ILE A 414 0.89 6.47 17.29
CA ILE A 414 0.26 5.15 17.24
C ILE A 414 0.22 4.69 15.78
N SER A 415 0.68 3.47 15.58
CA SER A 415 1.02 2.88 14.29
C SER A 415 0.55 1.43 14.24
N ILE A 416 0.58 0.84 13.05
CA ILE A 416 0.29 -0.58 12.81
C ILE A 416 1.51 -1.24 12.17
N ASP A 417 1.96 -2.35 12.76
CA ASP A 417 3.01 -3.24 12.24
C ASP A 417 2.49 -4.68 12.32
N GLY A 418 2.44 -5.39 11.18
CA GLY A 418 2.00 -6.79 11.17
C GLY A 418 0.57 -7.03 11.67
N ASN A 419 -0.33 -6.05 11.47
CA ASN A 419 -1.70 -6.00 12.00
C ASN A 419 -1.83 -5.88 13.54
N GLN A 420 -0.77 -5.49 14.25
CA GLN A 420 -0.80 -5.18 15.68
C GLN A 420 -0.63 -3.67 15.93
N MET A 421 -1.33 -3.12 16.93
CA MET A 421 -1.12 -1.74 17.36
C MET A 421 0.23 -1.57 18.05
N VAL A 422 1.02 -0.60 17.60
CA VAL A 422 2.34 -0.28 18.15
C VAL A 422 2.51 1.23 18.36
N ARG A 423 3.39 1.59 19.29
CA ARG A 423 3.80 2.96 19.58
C ARG A 423 5.21 3.15 19.01
N VAL A 424 5.39 4.13 18.13
CA VAL A 424 6.69 4.44 17.51
C VAL A 424 7.14 5.87 17.85
N PRO A 425 8.43 6.13 18.10
CA PRO A 425 8.93 7.47 18.38
C PRO A 425 8.68 8.46 17.23
N LEU A 426 8.00 9.57 17.52
CA LEU A 426 7.54 10.52 16.50
C LEU A 426 8.70 11.09 15.66
N MET A 427 9.79 11.51 16.31
CA MET A 427 10.91 12.13 15.59
C MET A 427 11.64 11.15 14.68
N GLN A 428 11.82 9.90 15.08
CA GLN A 428 12.45 8.88 14.24
C GLN A 428 11.64 8.62 12.97
N CYS A 429 10.31 8.66 13.06
CA CYS A 429 9.41 8.54 11.92
C CYS A 429 9.50 9.73 10.96
N VAL A 430 9.55 10.95 11.50
CA VAL A 430 9.71 12.20 10.71
C VAL A 430 11.08 12.24 10.02
N GLU A 431 12.15 11.94 10.74
CA GLU A 431 13.52 11.88 10.19
C GLU A 431 13.64 10.84 9.07
N ARG A 432 13.05 9.66 9.26
CA ARG A 432 13.00 8.61 8.22
C ARG A 432 12.18 9.04 7.00
N THR A 433 11.06 9.74 7.20
CA THR A 433 10.23 10.27 6.10
C THR A 433 10.99 11.32 5.29
N GLN A 434 11.73 12.22 5.96
CA GLN A 434 12.63 13.18 5.31
C GLN A 434 13.78 12.49 4.57
N ALA A 435 14.31 11.40 5.10
CA ALA A 435 15.35 10.61 4.45
C ALA A 435 14.88 9.96 3.14
N VAL A 436 13.59 9.60 2.98
CA VAL A 436 13.04 9.15 1.69
C VAL A 436 13.15 10.25 0.64
N GLN A 437 12.71 11.48 0.96
CA GLN A 437 12.79 12.61 0.03
C GLN A 437 14.24 12.93 -0.32
N LYS A 438 15.15 12.86 0.65
CA LYS A 438 16.58 13.02 0.41
C LYS A 438 17.12 11.97 -0.56
N ALA A 439 16.81 10.68 -0.35
CA ALA A 439 17.24 9.59 -1.23
C ALA A 439 16.70 9.77 -2.66
N MET A 440 15.44 10.18 -2.83
CA MET A 440 14.86 10.48 -4.16
C MET A 440 15.59 11.66 -4.83
N ASN A 441 15.92 12.73 -4.10
CA ASN A 441 16.66 13.87 -4.64
C ASN A 441 18.11 13.49 -5.03
N GLU A 442 18.75 12.59 -4.26
CA GLU A 442 20.08 12.03 -4.54
C GLU A 442 20.06 10.91 -5.60
N LYS A 443 18.89 10.59 -6.15
CA LYS A 443 18.63 9.52 -7.14
C LYS A 443 18.95 8.10 -6.65
N ASP A 444 18.97 7.88 -5.33
CA ASP A 444 19.07 6.55 -4.69
C ASP A 444 17.66 5.95 -4.52
N TRP A 445 17.15 5.39 -5.61
CA TRP A 445 15.81 4.79 -5.68
C TRP A 445 15.69 3.51 -4.84
N GLU A 446 16.78 2.75 -4.69
CA GLU A 446 16.78 1.51 -3.89
C GLU A 446 16.65 1.84 -2.40
N LEU A 447 17.38 2.84 -1.92
CA LEU A 447 17.23 3.34 -0.56
C LEU A 447 15.84 3.95 -0.33
N ALA A 448 15.30 4.72 -1.27
CA ALA A 448 13.95 5.28 -1.16
C ALA A 448 12.87 4.20 -0.98
N VAL A 449 12.87 3.15 -1.82
CA VAL A 449 11.97 1.99 -1.71
C VAL A 449 12.15 1.27 -0.37
N LYS A 450 13.40 1.06 0.08
CA LYS A 450 13.68 0.39 1.36
C LYS A 450 13.20 1.21 2.56
N LEU A 451 13.37 2.53 2.52
CA LEU A 451 12.96 3.44 3.60
C LEU A 451 11.43 3.49 3.75
N ARG A 452 10.67 3.43 2.65
CA ARG A 452 9.19 3.28 2.66
C ARG A 452 8.72 2.05 3.45
N GLY A 453 9.48 0.96 3.43
CA GLY A 453 9.26 -0.21 4.28
C GLY A 453 8.90 -1.50 3.53
N ARG A 454 8.78 -2.59 4.29
CA ARG A 454 8.65 -3.96 3.75
C ARG A 454 7.39 -4.16 2.92
N SER A 455 6.26 -3.56 3.34
CA SER A 455 4.99 -3.63 2.62
C SER A 455 5.10 -3.01 1.22
N PHE A 456 5.62 -1.77 1.13
CA PHE A 456 5.86 -1.08 -0.15
C PHE A 456 6.79 -1.88 -1.07
N GLN A 457 7.93 -2.35 -0.54
CA GLN A 457 8.90 -3.12 -1.32
C GLN A 457 8.28 -4.40 -1.92
N ARG A 458 7.56 -5.18 -1.11
CA ARG A 458 6.88 -6.41 -1.56
C ARG A 458 5.83 -6.14 -2.61
N ASN A 459 5.05 -5.06 -2.48
CA ASN A 459 4.07 -4.65 -3.49
C ASN A 459 4.75 -4.29 -4.80
N LEU A 460 5.87 -3.56 -4.76
CA LEU A 460 6.64 -3.18 -5.95
C LEU A 460 7.27 -4.39 -6.66
N GLU A 461 7.84 -5.33 -5.90
CA GLU A 461 8.38 -6.59 -6.43
C GLU A 461 7.28 -7.45 -7.06
N THR A 462 6.14 -7.60 -6.39
CA THR A 462 4.96 -8.31 -6.89
C THR A 462 4.42 -7.67 -8.18
N TYR A 463 4.32 -6.34 -8.24
CA TYR A 463 3.90 -5.61 -9.43
C TYR A 463 4.85 -5.82 -10.61
N LYS A 464 6.17 -5.76 -10.35
CA LYS A 464 7.21 -6.03 -11.36
C LYS A 464 7.14 -7.45 -11.92
N LEU A 465 6.77 -8.44 -11.12
CA LEU A 465 6.62 -9.83 -11.57
C LEU A 465 5.34 -10.02 -12.37
N LEU A 466 4.17 -9.62 -11.83
CA LEU A 466 2.85 -9.86 -12.45
C LEU A 466 2.58 -9.07 -13.74
N THR A 467 3.42 -8.08 -14.06
CA THR A 467 3.31 -7.23 -15.27
C THR A 467 4.43 -7.45 -16.30
N LYS A 468 5.37 -8.37 -16.07
CA LYS A 468 6.36 -8.78 -17.09
C LYS A 468 5.70 -9.74 -18.09
N LEU A 469 5.50 -9.23 -19.31
CA LEU A 469 4.99 -9.99 -20.46
C LEU A 469 5.89 -11.16 -20.89
N ARG A 470 7.22 -10.98 -20.76
CA ARG A 470 8.21 -11.94 -21.26
C ARG A 470 9.30 -12.20 -20.24
N THR A 471 9.64 -13.48 -20.14
CA THR A 471 10.76 -14.03 -19.38
C THR A 471 12.08 -13.80 -20.12
N VAL A 472 13.14 -13.48 -19.40
CA VAL A 472 14.50 -13.77 -19.84
C VAL A 472 14.79 -15.20 -19.37
N GLU A 473 15.36 -16.07 -20.23
CA GLU A 473 15.62 -17.50 -19.92
C GLU A 473 16.48 -17.73 -18.66
N LYS A 474 17.11 -16.68 -18.12
CA LYS A 474 17.97 -16.69 -16.93
C LYS A 474 17.24 -16.55 -15.59
N ASP A 475 15.96 -16.14 -15.57
CA ASP A 475 15.21 -15.84 -14.34
C ASP A 475 14.34 -17.02 -13.83
N ASN A 476 14.78 -18.27 -14.07
CA ASN A 476 14.05 -19.46 -13.64
C ASN A 476 14.45 -19.94 -12.23
N LEU A 477 13.56 -19.77 -11.24
CA LEU A 477 13.73 -20.34 -9.88
C LEU A 477 13.90 -21.87 -9.89
N SER A 478 13.48 -22.53 -10.98
CA SER A 478 13.59 -23.96 -11.21
C SER A 478 14.91 -24.42 -11.86
N GLY A 479 15.86 -23.52 -12.13
CA GLY A 479 17.16 -23.86 -12.72
C GLY A 479 17.06 -24.56 -14.10
N GLY A 480 16.05 -24.19 -14.90
CA GLY A 480 15.76 -24.78 -16.21
C GLY A 480 14.76 -25.94 -16.18
N GLN A 481 14.25 -26.37 -15.02
CA GLN A 481 13.22 -27.42 -14.96
C GLN A 481 11.82 -26.84 -15.20
N SER A 482 11.04 -27.48 -16.09
CA SER A 482 9.63 -27.16 -16.32
C SER A 482 8.74 -28.13 -15.53
N PHE A 483 7.87 -27.60 -14.67
CA PHE A 483 6.87 -28.38 -13.93
C PHE A 483 5.47 -28.21 -14.51
N ASN A 484 4.67 -29.28 -14.46
CA ASN A 484 3.23 -29.25 -14.66
C ASN A 484 2.56 -28.99 -13.30
N VAL A 485 1.90 -27.86 -13.16
CA VAL A 485 1.21 -27.46 -11.93
C VAL A 485 -0.26 -27.24 -12.21
N ALA A 486 -1.12 -27.56 -11.24
CA ALA A 486 -2.56 -27.36 -11.34
C ALA A 486 -3.07 -26.43 -10.24
N VAL A 487 -4.19 -25.75 -10.49
CA VAL A 487 -4.87 -24.89 -9.53
C VAL A 487 -6.38 -25.15 -9.54
N MET A 488 -6.98 -25.16 -8.34
CA MET A 488 -8.41 -25.36 -8.18
C MET A 488 -8.95 -24.66 -6.94
N ASN A 489 -10.22 -24.26 -7.01
CA ASN A 489 -10.93 -23.61 -5.91
C ASN A 489 -11.79 -24.65 -5.17
N VAL A 490 -11.93 -24.54 -3.85
CA VAL A 490 -12.67 -25.49 -2.98
C VAL A 490 -13.39 -24.72 -1.88
N GLY A 491 -14.60 -25.17 -1.52
CA GLY A 491 -15.43 -24.55 -0.50
C GLY A 491 -16.46 -23.57 -1.08
N ALA A 492 -16.90 -22.62 -0.27
CA ALA A 492 -17.80 -21.54 -0.71
C ALA A 492 -17.04 -20.48 -1.56
N PRO A 493 -17.72 -19.82 -2.50
CA PRO A 493 -17.12 -18.76 -3.32
C PRO A 493 -16.85 -17.49 -2.51
N ALA A 494 -15.58 -17.11 -2.40
CA ALA A 494 -15.13 -15.92 -1.67
C ALA A 494 -14.50 -14.86 -2.60
N GLY A 495 -14.50 -13.60 -2.16
CA GLY A 495 -13.75 -12.53 -2.82
C GLY A 495 -12.26 -12.83 -2.85
N GLY A 496 -11.58 -12.48 -3.94
CA GLY A 496 -10.13 -12.69 -4.10
C GLY A 496 -9.72 -14.09 -4.59
N MET A 497 -10.62 -15.09 -4.67
CA MET A 497 -10.29 -16.40 -5.24
C MET A 497 -9.72 -16.29 -6.68
N ASN A 498 -10.41 -15.55 -7.56
CA ASN A 498 -9.95 -15.32 -8.93
C ASN A 498 -8.61 -14.57 -8.99
N ALA A 499 -8.39 -13.61 -8.09
CA ALA A 499 -7.13 -12.87 -7.98
C ALA A 499 -5.95 -13.77 -7.55
N ALA A 500 -6.19 -14.71 -6.62
CA ALA A 500 -5.21 -15.71 -6.20
C ALA A 500 -4.87 -16.68 -7.34
N VAL A 501 -5.89 -17.24 -8.02
CA VAL A 501 -5.70 -18.12 -9.18
C VAL A 501 -4.90 -17.44 -10.28
N ARG A 502 -5.27 -16.22 -10.67
CA ARG A 502 -4.53 -15.42 -11.66
C ARG A 502 -3.08 -15.22 -11.27
N SER A 503 -2.84 -14.81 -10.02
CA SER A 503 -1.48 -14.50 -9.54
C SER A 503 -0.61 -15.75 -9.57
N PHE A 504 -1.15 -16.91 -9.19
CA PHE A 504 -0.50 -18.20 -9.34
C PHE A 504 -0.22 -18.54 -10.81
N VAL A 505 -1.21 -18.43 -11.71
CA VAL A 505 -1.05 -18.73 -13.14
C VAL A 505 0.05 -17.86 -13.76
N ARG A 506 0.02 -16.54 -13.55
CA ARG A 506 1.04 -15.62 -14.09
C ARG A 506 2.44 -15.91 -13.52
N MET A 507 2.56 -16.18 -12.22
CA MET A 507 3.84 -16.55 -11.60
C MET A 507 4.39 -17.90 -12.10
N ALA A 508 3.53 -18.89 -12.28
CA ALA A 508 3.93 -20.19 -12.78
C ALA A 508 4.36 -20.13 -14.26
N LEU A 509 3.63 -19.37 -15.09
CA LEU A 509 4.03 -19.08 -16.48
C LEU A 509 5.36 -18.29 -16.55
N TYR A 510 5.57 -17.33 -15.64
CA TYR A 510 6.84 -16.59 -15.53
C TYR A 510 8.04 -17.50 -15.18
N HIS A 511 7.80 -18.63 -14.51
CA HIS A 511 8.84 -19.64 -14.24
C HIS A 511 8.82 -20.82 -15.24
N HIS A 512 8.19 -20.64 -16.41
CA HIS A 512 8.09 -21.64 -17.48
C HIS A 512 7.40 -22.96 -17.07
N CYS A 513 6.58 -22.95 -16.03
CA CYS A 513 5.74 -24.08 -15.68
C CYS A 513 4.52 -24.16 -16.62
N THR A 514 4.13 -25.38 -16.99
CA THR A 514 2.82 -25.62 -17.61
C THR A 514 1.75 -25.56 -16.53
N VAL A 515 0.71 -24.74 -16.72
CA VAL A 515 -0.36 -24.55 -15.75
C VAL A 515 -1.69 -25.11 -16.25
N TYR A 516 -2.41 -25.82 -15.37
CA TYR A 516 -3.74 -26.35 -15.63
C TYR A 516 -4.75 -25.78 -14.62
N GLY A 517 -5.91 -25.33 -15.10
CA GLY A 517 -7.07 -25.07 -14.24
C GLY A 517 -7.90 -26.35 -14.10
N ILE A 518 -8.40 -26.62 -12.91
CA ILE A 518 -9.36 -27.69 -12.65
C ILE A 518 -10.71 -27.04 -12.36
N GLU A 519 -11.74 -27.43 -13.10
CA GLU A 519 -13.11 -26.96 -12.88
C GLU A 519 -13.80 -27.77 -11.78
N ASP A 520 -14.80 -27.18 -11.11
CA ASP A 520 -15.72 -27.86 -10.19
C ASP A 520 -15.03 -28.72 -9.10
N SER A 521 -13.91 -28.20 -8.56
CA SER A 521 -13.19 -28.76 -7.41
C SER A 521 -12.82 -30.25 -7.58
N PHE A 522 -13.03 -31.08 -6.55
CA PHE A 522 -12.68 -32.50 -6.57
C PHE A 522 -13.60 -33.35 -7.46
N GLU A 523 -14.84 -32.93 -7.70
CA GLU A 523 -15.77 -33.63 -8.60
C GLU A 523 -15.30 -33.49 -10.05
N GLY A 524 -15.06 -32.26 -10.50
CA GLY A 524 -14.50 -32.00 -11.81
C GLY A 524 -13.12 -32.63 -11.99
N LEU A 525 -12.26 -32.62 -10.96
CA LEU A 525 -10.97 -33.34 -11.00
C LEU A 525 -11.14 -34.85 -11.21
N ALA A 526 -12.09 -35.51 -10.54
CA ALA A 526 -12.36 -36.94 -10.75
C ALA A 526 -12.86 -37.23 -12.18
N ASN A 527 -13.68 -36.32 -12.73
CA ASN A 527 -14.20 -36.39 -14.08
C ASN A 527 -13.19 -35.98 -15.18
N GLY A 528 -12.00 -35.48 -14.80
CA GLY A 528 -10.98 -34.99 -15.74
C GLY A 528 -11.29 -33.62 -16.36
N ALA A 529 -12.10 -32.80 -15.69
CA ALA A 529 -12.47 -31.45 -16.09
C ALA A 529 -11.33 -30.44 -15.89
N PHE A 530 -10.26 -30.60 -16.66
CA PHE A 530 -9.24 -29.57 -16.80
C PHE A 530 -9.75 -28.50 -17.80
N LYS A 531 -9.71 -27.23 -17.37
CA LYS A 531 -10.38 -26.10 -18.04
C LYS A 531 -9.96 -25.91 -19.50
N VAL A 532 -10.92 -25.44 -20.29
CA VAL A 532 -10.80 -25.15 -21.72
C VAL A 532 -11.51 -23.84 -22.05
N GLU A 533 -10.94 -23.05 -22.96
CA GLU A 533 -11.48 -21.84 -23.60
C GLU A 533 -11.71 -20.55 -22.78
N PRO A 534 -11.54 -19.43 -23.50
CA PRO A 534 -12.47 -18.31 -23.48
C PRO A 534 -13.10 -18.09 -24.87
N SER A 535 -14.31 -18.59 -25.12
CA SER A 535 -15.15 -18.10 -26.20
C SER A 535 -16.53 -17.63 -25.70
N VAL A 536 -16.67 -16.31 -25.55
CA VAL A 536 -17.98 -15.68 -25.35
C VAL A 536 -18.71 -15.66 -26.69
N SER A 537 -19.27 -16.80 -27.07
CA SER A 537 -20.30 -16.90 -28.10
C SER A 537 -21.67 -16.92 -27.42
N PHE A 538 -22.59 -16.06 -27.88
CA PHE A 538 -23.94 -15.98 -27.33
C PHE A 538 -24.65 -17.34 -27.45
N ILE A 539 -25.17 -17.83 -26.32
CA ILE A 539 -25.85 -19.13 -26.24
C ILE A 539 -27.13 -19.11 -27.07
N SER A 540 -27.20 -19.90 -28.14
CA SER A 540 -28.46 -20.47 -28.60
C SER A 540 -28.68 -21.81 -27.87
N ALA A 541 -29.72 -21.87 -27.05
CA ALA A 541 -29.92 -22.99 -26.13
C ALA A 541 -30.53 -24.22 -26.84
N SER A 542 -29.67 -25.10 -27.38
CA SER A 542 -30.05 -26.47 -27.77
C SER A 542 -28.84 -27.40 -27.89
N SER A 543 -28.82 -28.49 -27.10
CA SER A 543 -27.84 -29.59 -27.15
C SER A 543 -26.40 -29.29 -26.69
N CYS A 544 -26.18 -29.19 -25.38
CA CYS A 544 -24.83 -29.14 -24.79
C CYS A 544 -24.27 -30.53 -24.45
N THR A 545 -23.43 -31.10 -25.31
CA THR A 545 -22.54 -32.22 -24.95
C THR A 545 -21.14 -31.66 -24.65
N LYS A 546 -20.82 -31.46 -23.36
CA LYS A 546 -19.52 -30.92 -22.93
C LYS A 546 -18.36 -31.81 -23.40
N HIS A 547 -17.60 -31.35 -24.40
CA HIS A 547 -16.34 -31.97 -24.81
C HIS A 547 -15.18 -31.33 -24.04
N TYR A 548 -14.60 -32.07 -23.09
CA TYR A 548 -13.45 -31.63 -22.30
C TYR A 548 -12.14 -31.80 -23.09
N CYS A 549 -11.76 -30.79 -23.88
CA CYS A 549 -10.51 -30.77 -24.63
C CYS A 549 -9.37 -30.10 -23.83
N SER A 550 -8.65 -30.87 -22.99
CA SER A 550 -7.59 -30.37 -22.11
C SER A 550 -6.67 -29.32 -22.77
N GLN A 551 -6.79 -28.07 -22.33
CA GLN A 551 -5.90 -26.97 -22.71
C GLN A 551 -5.10 -26.49 -21.49
N LYS A 552 -3.96 -25.85 -21.78
CA LYS A 552 -3.05 -25.28 -20.78
C LYS A 552 -3.33 -23.80 -20.66
N PHE A 553 -3.39 -23.27 -19.44
CA PHE A 553 -3.56 -21.83 -19.24
C PHE A 553 -2.45 -21.05 -19.96
N GLN A 554 -2.87 -20.03 -20.71
CA GLN A 554 -2.03 -19.01 -21.30
C GLN A 554 -2.08 -17.72 -20.47
N TRP A 555 -1.17 -16.79 -20.73
CA TRP A 555 -1.11 -15.50 -20.03
C TRP A 555 -2.42 -14.70 -20.14
N GLY A 556 -3.04 -14.71 -21.33
CA GLY A 556 -4.27 -14.00 -21.65
C GLY A 556 -5.52 -14.52 -20.92
N ASP A 557 -5.60 -15.81 -20.61
CA ASP A 557 -6.81 -16.47 -20.08
C ASP A 557 -7.26 -15.95 -18.71
N VAL A 558 -6.30 -15.48 -17.90
CA VAL A 558 -6.53 -14.96 -16.53
C VAL A 558 -6.58 -13.42 -16.47
N THR A 559 -6.76 -12.75 -17.60
CA THR A 559 -6.82 -11.28 -17.69
C THR A 559 -8.12 -10.72 -17.11
N ASN A 560 -8.02 -9.64 -16.32
CA ASN A 560 -9.11 -9.01 -15.55
C ASN A 560 -9.71 -9.87 -14.43
N TRP A 561 -9.14 -11.05 -14.12
CA TRP A 561 -9.64 -11.91 -13.05
C TRP A 561 -9.53 -11.29 -11.64
N VAL A 562 -8.67 -10.28 -11.42
CA VAL A 562 -8.61 -9.58 -10.11
C VAL A 562 -9.91 -8.82 -9.81
N MET A 563 -10.55 -8.25 -10.84
CA MET A 563 -11.74 -7.39 -10.70
C MET A 563 -13.04 -8.17 -10.41
N HIS A 564 -13.03 -9.49 -10.53
CA HIS A 564 -14.24 -10.31 -10.46
C HIS A 564 -14.29 -11.16 -9.19
N GLY A 565 -15.37 -11.01 -8.42
CA GLY A 565 -15.71 -11.90 -7.31
C GLY A 565 -16.15 -13.31 -7.77
N GLY A 566 -16.34 -14.20 -6.80
CA GLY A 566 -16.73 -15.59 -7.05
C GLY A 566 -15.57 -16.47 -7.54
N SER A 567 -15.88 -17.50 -8.33
CA SER A 567 -14.89 -18.44 -8.87
C SER A 567 -15.13 -18.76 -10.35
N PHE A 568 -14.20 -18.36 -11.23
CA PHE A 568 -14.20 -18.71 -12.65
C PHE A 568 -13.76 -20.15 -12.97
N LEU A 569 -13.31 -20.90 -11.95
CA LEU A 569 -13.11 -22.35 -12.01
C LEU A 569 -14.32 -23.13 -11.47
N GLY A 570 -15.37 -22.45 -11.00
CA GLY A 570 -16.35 -23.09 -10.12
C GLY A 570 -15.75 -23.37 -8.73
N THR A 571 -16.57 -23.71 -7.75
CA THR A 571 -16.10 -24.15 -6.43
C THR A 571 -17.22 -24.92 -5.72
N GLN A 572 -16.86 -26.02 -5.07
CA GLN A 572 -17.76 -26.90 -4.35
C GLN A 572 -17.20 -27.22 -2.97
N LYS A 573 -18.09 -27.49 -2.00
CA LYS A 573 -17.73 -27.92 -0.64
C LYS A 573 -17.44 -29.43 -0.52
N GLN A 574 -17.63 -30.21 -1.59
CA GLN A 574 -17.51 -31.66 -1.54
C GLN A 574 -16.04 -32.10 -1.44
N LEU A 575 -15.74 -32.85 -0.38
CA LEU A 575 -14.42 -33.45 -0.16
C LEU A 575 -14.24 -34.75 -0.98
N PRO A 576 -12.99 -35.21 -1.18
CA PRO A 576 -12.72 -36.52 -1.78
C PRO A 576 -13.29 -37.66 -0.95
N ASN A 577 -14.09 -38.51 -1.59
CA ASN A 577 -14.60 -39.76 -1.01
C ASN A 577 -13.86 -40.97 -1.60
N GLU A 578 -13.84 -42.10 -0.90
CA GLU A 578 -13.11 -43.33 -1.29
C GLU A 578 -13.33 -43.77 -2.75
N LYS A 579 -14.53 -43.54 -3.30
CA LYS A 579 -14.87 -43.86 -4.71
C LYS A 579 -14.19 -42.94 -5.74
N ASN A 580 -13.95 -41.68 -5.38
CA ASN A 580 -13.44 -40.65 -6.30
C ASN A 580 -11.92 -40.52 -6.25
N VAL A 581 -11.28 -40.92 -5.13
CA VAL A 581 -9.82 -40.85 -4.95
C VAL A 581 -9.03 -41.62 -6.03
N PRO A 582 -9.41 -42.84 -6.45
CA PRO A 582 -8.72 -43.54 -7.54
C PRO A 582 -8.78 -42.77 -8.87
N LEU A 583 -9.93 -42.17 -9.19
CA LEU A 583 -10.15 -41.38 -10.41
C LEU A 583 -9.30 -40.11 -10.39
N ILE A 584 -9.31 -39.37 -9.28
CA ILE A 584 -8.45 -38.18 -9.06
C ILE A 584 -6.97 -38.54 -9.25
N ALA A 585 -6.51 -39.65 -8.66
CA ALA A 585 -5.13 -40.10 -8.78
C ALA A 585 -4.78 -40.55 -10.22
N GLU A 586 -5.74 -41.09 -10.97
CA GLU A 586 -5.58 -41.39 -12.40
C GLU A 586 -5.42 -40.13 -13.24
N GLN A 587 -6.29 -39.12 -13.05
CA GLN A 587 -6.25 -37.88 -13.82
C GLN A 587 -4.97 -37.08 -13.55
N LEU A 588 -4.53 -36.96 -12.30
CA LEU A 588 -3.25 -36.31 -11.96
C LEU A 588 -2.05 -37.04 -12.57
N ARG A 589 -2.09 -38.38 -12.66
CA ARG A 589 -1.05 -39.17 -13.34
C ARG A 589 -1.08 -38.97 -14.86
N LYS A 590 -2.28 -38.95 -15.46
CA LYS A 590 -2.50 -38.77 -16.90
C LYS A 590 -2.01 -37.42 -17.41
N HIS A 591 -2.30 -36.35 -16.67
CA HIS A 591 -1.80 -34.99 -16.97
C HIS A 591 -0.40 -34.73 -16.41
N ASN A 592 0.18 -35.73 -15.71
CA ASN A 592 1.49 -35.68 -15.06
C ASN A 592 1.66 -34.40 -14.23
N ILE A 593 0.80 -34.17 -13.24
CA ILE A 593 0.85 -33.00 -12.36
C ILE A 593 1.85 -33.24 -11.22
N GLN A 594 2.81 -32.33 -11.00
CA GLN A 594 3.76 -32.39 -9.88
C GLN A 594 3.36 -31.52 -8.68
N ALA A 595 2.55 -30.48 -8.89
CA ALA A 595 2.07 -29.64 -7.79
C ALA A 595 0.61 -29.22 -7.99
N LEU A 596 -0.12 -29.07 -6.88
CA LEU A 596 -1.52 -28.67 -6.86
C LEU A 596 -1.71 -27.53 -5.85
N LEU A 597 -2.18 -26.38 -6.33
CA LEU A 597 -2.63 -25.26 -5.50
C LEU A 597 -4.13 -25.41 -5.21
N LEU A 598 -4.48 -25.38 -3.93
CA LEU A 598 -5.85 -25.35 -3.44
C LEU A 598 -6.16 -23.95 -2.89
N VAL A 599 -7.18 -23.29 -3.44
CA VAL A 599 -7.65 -21.96 -2.99
C VAL A 599 -9.03 -22.13 -2.36
N GLY A 600 -9.21 -21.80 -1.08
CA GLY A 600 -10.48 -22.10 -0.43
C GLY A 600 -10.54 -21.93 1.07
N GLY A 601 -11.70 -22.27 1.63
CA GLY A 601 -11.98 -22.17 3.06
C GLY A 601 -11.50 -23.37 3.89
N PHE A 602 -12.24 -23.65 4.96
CA PHE A 602 -11.97 -24.74 5.90
C PHE A 602 -11.89 -26.12 5.23
N GLU A 603 -12.66 -26.34 4.16
CA GLU A 603 -12.67 -27.57 3.37
C GLU A 603 -11.29 -27.87 2.74
N VAL A 604 -10.48 -26.85 2.44
CA VAL A 604 -9.07 -27.05 2.00
C VAL A 604 -8.23 -27.56 3.16
N GLY A 605 -8.31 -26.93 4.33
CA GLY A 605 -7.58 -27.37 5.54
C GLY A 605 -7.96 -28.79 5.97
N PHE A 606 -9.23 -29.18 5.83
CA PHE A 606 -9.65 -30.57 6.09
C PHE A 606 -9.22 -31.55 5.00
N SER A 607 -9.11 -31.10 3.74
CA SER A 607 -8.44 -31.90 2.71
C SER A 607 -6.95 -32.11 3.04
N GLU A 608 -6.31 -31.18 3.77
CA GLU A 608 -4.92 -31.30 4.26
C GLU A 608 -4.78 -32.08 5.61
N GLY A 609 -5.82 -32.08 6.45
CA GLY A 609 -5.87 -32.86 7.69
C GLY A 609 -6.23 -34.33 7.49
N SER A 610 -7.09 -34.64 6.49
CA SER A 610 -7.45 -36.01 6.09
C SER A 610 -6.46 -36.63 5.10
N THR A 611 -5.47 -35.86 4.62
CA THR A 611 -4.45 -36.34 3.67
C THR A 611 -3.47 -37.42 4.14
N PRO A 612 -3.26 -37.82 5.40
CA PRO A 612 -2.39 -38.98 5.65
C PRO A 612 -2.84 -40.21 4.85
N ALA A 613 -4.15 -40.41 4.68
CA ALA A 613 -4.71 -41.40 3.77
C ALA A 613 -4.69 -40.93 2.31
N LEU A 614 -5.14 -39.71 2.00
CA LEU A 614 -5.26 -39.22 0.62
C LEU A 614 -3.89 -39.06 -0.07
N ARG A 615 -2.95 -38.36 0.58
CA ARG A 615 -1.55 -38.15 0.16
C ARG A 615 -0.82 -39.49 0.06
N CYS A 616 -0.91 -40.38 1.06
CA CYS A 616 -0.27 -41.69 0.94
C CYS A 616 -0.89 -42.54 -0.17
N THR A 617 -2.19 -42.44 -0.42
CA THR A 617 -2.86 -43.11 -1.56
C THR A 617 -2.41 -42.51 -2.90
N MET A 618 -2.33 -41.18 -3.01
CA MET A 618 -1.91 -40.47 -4.22
C MET A 618 -0.42 -40.66 -4.50
N GLU A 619 0.46 -40.56 -3.50
CA GLU A 619 1.90 -40.84 -3.59
C GLU A 619 2.16 -42.32 -3.96
N ARG A 620 1.45 -43.28 -3.33
CA ARG A 620 1.48 -44.71 -3.75
C ARG A 620 0.99 -44.89 -5.19
N CYS A 621 -0.07 -44.19 -5.60
CA CYS A 621 -0.61 -44.24 -6.95
C CYS A 621 0.28 -43.54 -8.00
N MET A 622 1.19 -42.62 -7.59
CA MET A 622 2.06 -41.86 -8.48
C MET A 622 3.50 -42.39 -8.60
N LYS A 623 3.83 -43.54 -7.98
CA LYS A 623 5.13 -44.25 -8.13
C LYS A 623 6.35 -43.30 -8.04
N ASN A 624 6.67 -42.85 -6.83
CA ASN A 624 7.87 -42.07 -6.50
C ASN A 624 7.97 -40.67 -7.16
N ARG A 625 6.85 -40.01 -7.49
CA ARG A 625 6.82 -38.56 -7.77
C ARG A 625 6.25 -37.83 -6.55
N VAL A 626 6.99 -36.85 -6.04
CA VAL A 626 6.55 -36.00 -4.92
C VAL A 626 5.47 -35.05 -5.44
N LEU A 627 4.23 -35.23 -5.00
CA LEU A 627 3.16 -34.25 -5.21
C LEU A 627 3.27 -33.17 -4.12
N SER A 628 3.64 -31.96 -4.51
CA SER A 628 3.61 -30.80 -3.61
C SER A 628 2.22 -30.17 -3.62
N VAL A 629 1.50 -30.25 -2.49
CA VAL A 629 0.22 -29.54 -2.31
C VAL A 629 0.50 -28.21 -1.61
N GLY A 630 -0.02 -27.12 -2.18
CA GLY A 630 -0.01 -25.80 -1.56
C GLY A 630 -1.43 -25.39 -1.19
N VAL A 631 -1.61 -24.87 0.02
CA VAL A 631 -2.90 -24.39 0.54
C VAL A 631 -2.88 -22.86 0.63
N PHE A 632 -3.84 -22.22 -0.04
CA PHE A 632 -4.15 -20.81 0.13
C PHE A 632 -5.53 -20.66 0.77
N ALA A 633 -5.54 -20.44 2.09
CA ALA A 633 -6.76 -20.29 2.87
C ALA A 633 -7.40 -18.91 2.62
N VAL A 634 -8.54 -18.89 1.92
CA VAL A 634 -9.42 -17.73 1.82
C VAL A 634 -10.50 -17.89 2.89
N ALA A 635 -10.29 -17.28 4.06
CA ALA A 635 -11.23 -17.36 5.15
C ALA A 635 -12.51 -16.54 4.87
N GLU A 636 -13.68 -17.18 4.93
CA GLU A 636 -14.96 -16.47 5.06
C GLU A 636 -15.07 -15.90 6.48
N GLY A 637 -14.51 -14.71 6.73
CA GLY A 637 -14.64 -14.04 8.02
C GLY A 637 -13.60 -12.94 8.28
N ILE A 638 -14.08 -11.71 8.38
CA ILE A 638 -13.33 -10.56 8.91
C ILE A 638 -13.18 -10.70 10.44
N CYS A 639 -12.00 -10.40 10.97
CA CYS A 639 -11.78 -9.85 12.33
C CYS A 639 -10.39 -9.17 12.43
#